data_AF-A0A1H1UJN5-F1
#
_entry.id   AF-A0A1H1UJN5-F1
#
_cell.length_a   1.000
_cell.length_b   1.000
_cell.length_c   1.000
_cell.angle_alpha   90.00
_cell.angle_beta   90.00
_cell.angle_gamma   90.00
#
_symmetry.space_group_name_H-M   'P 1'
#
loop_
_entity.id
_entity.type
_entity.pdbx_description
1 polymer ?
#
loop_
_entity_poly.entity_id
_entity_poly.type
_entity_poly.pdbx_seq_one_letter_code
_entity_poly.pdbx_strand_id
1 'polypeptide(L)'
;MRSVRRFWAAAAAVVALVAGAVTAAGGSAEQAVAADPKDFNPGMIISDQVFYDSSTMTVAQIQAFLDARVPSCASGYVCLKNYAQATTSQPARSEGCTAYTGQSSESAALIIYKVARACGINPRALIVLIEKEQGLISDSTPSTRQFRSATGYGCPDTADCDTLYYGFFNQVYNAAWQFKKYRANPTIRAYQAGRYNTILWHPNTGCGSSQVYIQNQATAGLYIYTPYRPNAAALANLYGTGDSCSSYGNRNFWRMFTDWFGATSAPAAPTSVASDEIPLVYAVDGAGAFWLYPGTGRGGWGPRFKAGVGWGGMRFVEGVGDVTGDSHRDVLAVDGEGALWIYPTDGSGRFVPRLAAGTGYGQITALLSAGDFDRDGDQDVFTRDAAGNLRLHANNGAGVFAAPRTVGVGWGPFTALVGGLDFDRNGRTDVLARDSVGGLWLYGGNGRAGWSGASRIGTGWTAFDRILTPGDFDGDGAEDVLARDAAGTLRLYPGNGSGGWRTPRIVGTGWSGMKMMAGPGAEAVASVALATGMGDLTGDGARDLLAQDTGVGTWIYPGNGSGGWLPRRTAPGDWKGLNLVLGAGDFNRDGLRDVLARDAAGDLWRYPSDAVGGFGARVKAGNGWSGFTAIVGAGDLDGDRDWDLVATDAAGVLWRYPGDGKGGFGAPAAIGQGWKDMRRVFSPGDFDGDARPDLLAVTPTGDLRLYPGNGAGGYNAARLVGNGWQSMTWLGSPGDFDGDLRSDVLARTSDGVLRLYPGNGRGGWLSARDVGTGWQAMELIG
;
A
#
# COMPACT_ATOMS: atom_id res chain seq x y z
N MET A 1 60.21 -49.68 -11.75
CA MET A 1 59.07 -50.07 -10.90
C MET A 1 57.92 -49.10 -11.15
N ARG A 2 56.75 -49.64 -11.59
CA ARG A 2 55.37 -49.05 -11.65
C ARG A 2 55.17 -47.80 -12.54
N SER A 3 54.83 -47.94 -13.84
CA SER A 3 53.49 -48.14 -14.51
C SER A 3 52.72 -46.81 -14.77
N VAL A 4 52.78 -46.17 -15.95
CA VAL A 4 51.99 -46.40 -17.21
C VAL A 4 50.48 -46.07 -17.03
N ARG A 5 49.87 -45.03 -17.65
CA ARG A 5 49.26 -44.98 -19.02
C ARG A 5 48.93 -43.51 -19.44
N ARG A 6 49.44 -42.99 -20.58
CA ARG A 6 48.82 -42.84 -21.94
C ARG A 6 47.70 -41.77 -22.03
N PHE A 7 47.53 -40.87 -23.02
CA PHE A 7 48.25 -40.40 -24.22
C PHE A 7 47.32 -39.45 -25.03
N TRP A 8 47.89 -38.48 -25.79
CA TRP A 8 47.36 -37.77 -27.01
C TRP A 8 46.15 -36.80 -26.84
N ALA A 9 45.96 -35.68 -27.54
CA ALA A 9 46.61 -34.99 -28.67
C ALA A 9 46.07 -33.53 -28.73
N ALA A 10 46.92 -32.53 -29.00
CA ALA A 10 46.99 -31.72 -30.23
C ALA A 10 46.26 -30.35 -30.18
N ALA A 11 47.06 -29.31 -30.36
CA ALA A 11 46.66 -27.93 -30.59
C ALA A 11 46.46 -27.66 -32.09
N ALA A 12 45.47 -26.83 -32.43
CA ALA A 12 45.47 -26.04 -33.66
C ALA A 12 44.65 -24.76 -33.44
N ALA A 13 45.23 -23.64 -33.85
CA ALA A 13 44.75 -22.28 -33.68
C ALA A 13 43.58 -21.95 -34.63
N VAL A 14 42.66 -21.09 -34.17
CA VAL A 14 41.82 -20.26 -35.04
C VAL A 14 41.79 -18.85 -34.46
N VAL A 15 42.34 -17.92 -35.23
CA VAL A 15 42.14 -16.47 -35.11
C VAL A 15 40.69 -16.17 -35.48
N ALA A 16 39.94 -15.51 -34.60
CA ALA A 16 38.64 -14.93 -34.94
C ALA A 16 38.59 -13.48 -34.44
N LEU A 17 38.33 -12.58 -35.38
CA LEU A 17 38.08 -11.16 -35.19
C LEU A 17 37.02 -10.90 -34.12
N VAL A 18 37.35 -10.08 -33.11
CA VAL A 18 36.34 -9.45 -32.25
C VAL A 18 35.85 -8.19 -32.96
N ALA A 19 34.83 -8.34 -33.80
CA ALA A 19 33.97 -7.22 -34.16
C ALA A 19 33.07 -6.93 -32.96
N GLY A 20 33.19 -5.71 -32.40
CA GLY A 20 32.38 -5.25 -31.29
C GLY A 20 30.91 -5.23 -31.67
N ALA A 21 30.13 -6.12 -31.06
CA ALA A 21 28.69 -5.97 -30.97
C ALA A 21 28.39 -5.16 -29.71
N VAL A 22 28.10 -3.88 -29.89
CA VAL A 22 27.36 -3.08 -28.89
C VAL A 22 25.97 -3.70 -28.81
N THR A 23 25.73 -4.55 -27.83
CA THR A 23 24.37 -4.96 -27.47
C THR A 23 23.70 -3.78 -26.81
N ALA A 24 22.95 -3.01 -27.61
CA ALA A 24 21.99 -2.08 -27.10
C ALA A 24 21.03 -2.84 -26.17
N ALA A 25 20.97 -2.43 -24.90
CA ALA A 25 19.96 -2.88 -23.96
C ALA A 25 18.58 -2.43 -24.46
N GLY A 26 17.97 -3.23 -25.34
CA GLY A 26 16.58 -3.09 -25.71
C GLY A 26 15.74 -3.55 -24.53
N GLY A 27 15.12 -2.59 -23.83
CA GLY A 27 14.00 -2.91 -22.94
C GLY A 27 12.97 -3.71 -23.73
N SER A 28 12.61 -4.89 -23.23
CA SER A 28 11.52 -5.68 -23.77
C SER A 28 10.25 -4.82 -23.79
N ALA A 29 9.77 -4.51 -24.99
CA ALA A 29 8.45 -3.92 -25.17
C ALA A 29 7.43 -4.92 -24.61
N GLU A 30 6.65 -4.49 -23.63
CA GLU A 30 5.49 -5.20 -23.12
C GLU A 30 4.61 -5.60 -24.32
N GLN A 31 4.35 -6.90 -24.48
CA GLN A 31 3.64 -7.40 -25.67
C GLN A 31 2.18 -6.92 -25.66
N ALA A 32 1.68 -6.58 -26.86
CA ALA A 32 0.28 -6.29 -27.10
C ALA A 32 -0.61 -7.49 -26.73
N VAL A 33 -1.64 -7.27 -25.92
CA VAL A 33 -2.64 -8.26 -25.53
C VAL A 33 -4.01 -7.79 -26.04
N ALA A 34 -4.78 -8.69 -26.65
CA ALA A 34 -6.13 -8.36 -27.09
C ALA A 34 -7.02 -7.98 -25.89
N ALA A 35 -7.76 -6.89 -25.99
CA ALA A 35 -8.62 -6.43 -24.90
C ALA A 35 -9.76 -7.43 -24.58
N ASP A 36 -9.95 -7.76 -23.29
CA ASP A 36 -11.10 -8.55 -22.79
C ASP A 36 -12.19 -7.60 -22.23
N PRO A 37 -13.45 -7.68 -22.69
CA PRO A 37 -14.52 -6.78 -22.24
C PRO A 37 -14.75 -6.77 -20.72
N LYS A 38 -14.35 -7.82 -19.99
CA LYS A 38 -14.42 -7.90 -18.53
C LYS A 38 -13.48 -6.91 -17.84
N ASP A 39 -12.40 -6.52 -18.50
CA ASP A 39 -11.39 -5.61 -17.97
C ASP A 39 -11.76 -4.12 -18.16
N PHE A 40 -12.87 -3.84 -18.85
CA PHE A 40 -13.34 -2.47 -19.02
C PHE A 40 -13.96 -1.96 -17.71
N ASN A 41 -13.24 -1.08 -17.02
CA ASN A 41 -13.75 -0.37 -15.85
C ASN A 41 -14.22 1.05 -16.25
N PRO A 42 -15.53 1.38 -16.18
CA PRO A 42 -16.01 2.73 -16.50
C PRO A 42 -15.51 3.80 -15.52
N GLY A 43 -15.17 3.43 -14.28
CA GLY A 43 -14.57 4.33 -13.30
C GLY A 43 -13.08 4.55 -13.50
N MET A 44 -12.42 3.67 -14.29
CA MET A 44 -10.98 3.67 -14.57
C MET A 44 -10.67 3.28 -16.02
N ILE A 45 -10.99 4.17 -16.95
CA ILE A 45 -10.71 3.97 -18.38
C ILE A 45 -9.18 3.93 -18.63
N ILE A 46 -8.44 4.80 -17.94
CA ILE A 46 -6.98 4.82 -17.92
C ILE A 46 -6.50 5.48 -16.63
N SER A 47 -5.39 5.01 -16.08
CA SER A 47 -4.78 5.59 -14.87
C SER A 47 -4.17 6.97 -15.15
N ASP A 48 -4.16 7.87 -14.16
CA ASP A 48 -3.44 9.15 -14.23
C ASP A 48 -1.94 8.92 -14.51
N GLN A 49 -1.37 7.88 -13.89
CA GLN A 49 0.02 7.49 -14.07
C GLN A 49 0.33 7.15 -15.53
N VAL A 50 -0.51 6.33 -16.18
CA VAL A 50 -0.31 5.98 -17.59
C VAL A 50 -0.63 7.18 -18.49
N PHE A 51 -1.74 7.89 -18.28
CA PHE A 51 -2.18 8.95 -19.20
C PHE A 51 -1.27 10.18 -19.21
N TYR A 52 -0.67 10.52 -18.07
CA TYR A 52 0.22 11.68 -17.92
C TYR A 52 1.72 11.33 -17.97
N ASP A 53 2.09 10.08 -18.30
CA ASP A 53 3.50 9.72 -18.51
C ASP A 53 3.98 10.08 -19.93
N SER A 54 4.57 11.27 -20.07
CA SER A 54 5.14 11.75 -21.34
C SER A 54 6.47 11.09 -21.78
N SER A 55 6.98 10.12 -21.02
CA SER A 55 8.29 9.49 -21.27
C SER A 55 8.22 8.15 -22.03
N THR A 56 7.02 7.67 -22.35
CA THR A 56 6.80 6.29 -22.82
C THR A 56 7.24 5.97 -24.24
N MET A 57 7.52 6.99 -25.08
CA MET A 57 8.02 6.82 -26.45
C MET A 57 8.97 7.96 -26.85
N THR A 58 10.04 7.59 -27.56
CA THR A 58 10.92 8.50 -28.30
C THR A 58 10.36 8.82 -29.69
N VAL A 59 10.89 9.84 -30.37
CA VAL A 59 10.52 10.17 -31.76
C VAL A 59 10.68 8.96 -32.68
N ALA A 60 11.79 8.22 -32.56
CA ALA A 60 12.05 7.03 -33.36
C ALA A 60 11.04 5.90 -33.10
N GLN A 61 10.65 5.68 -31.84
CA GLN A 61 9.63 4.68 -31.50
C GLN A 61 8.24 5.07 -32.02
N ILE A 62 7.89 6.36 -31.99
CA ILE A 62 6.63 6.86 -32.57
C ILE A 62 6.65 6.64 -34.08
N GLN A 63 7.74 7.01 -34.77
CA GLN A 63 7.87 6.80 -36.20
C GLN A 63 7.76 5.32 -36.58
N ALA A 64 8.49 4.44 -35.88
CA ALA A 64 8.44 3.00 -36.10
C ALA A 64 7.02 2.43 -35.90
N PHE A 65 6.28 2.94 -34.91
CA PHE A 65 4.88 2.55 -34.71
C PHE A 65 3.99 2.96 -35.90
N LEU A 66 4.13 4.20 -36.39
CA LEU A 66 3.38 4.69 -37.56
C LEU A 66 3.73 3.90 -38.82
N ASP A 67 5.02 3.57 -39.02
CA ASP A 67 5.48 2.76 -40.15
C ASP A 67 4.90 1.34 -40.12
N ALA A 68 4.80 0.74 -38.93
CA ALA A 68 4.22 -0.59 -38.74
C ALA A 68 2.70 -0.62 -38.96
N ARG A 69 1.98 0.46 -38.62
CA ARG A 69 0.52 0.54 -38.80
C ARG A 69 0.11 0.65 -40.26
N VAL A 70 0.89 1.38 -41.06
CA VAL A 70 0.65 1.54 -42.50
C VAL A 70 1.94 1.21 -43.26
N PRO A 71 2.22 -0.07 -43.57
CA PRO A 71 3.47 -0.45 -44.24
C PRO A 71 3.63 0.20 -45.63
N SER A 72 2.52 0.33 -46.37
CA SER A 72 2.50 0.97 -47.69
C SER A 72 1.41 2.04 -47.73
N CYS A 73 1.74 3.21 -48.27
CA CYS A 73 0.78 4.28 -48.52
C CYS A 73 0.21 4.15 -49.93
N ALA A 74 -1.10 4.37 -50.09
CA ALA A 74 -1.72 4.31 -51.41
C ALA A 74 -1.15 5.43 -52.32
N SER A 75 -0.97 5.10 -53.60
CA SER A 75 -0.45 6.06 -54.58
C SER A 75 -1.32 7.33 -54.63
N GLY A 76 -0.68 8.50 -54.57
CA GLY A 76 -1.36 9.80 -54.57
C GLY A 76 -1.79 10.32 -53.19
N TYR A 77 -1.57 9.56 -52.11
CA TYR A 77 -1.91 9.97 -50.75
C TYR A 77 -0.65 10.19 -49.89
N VAL A 78 -0.77 11.05 -48.88
CA VAL A 78 0.28 11.27 -47.86
C VAL A 78 -0.19 10.69 -46.55
N CYS A 79 0.28 9.49 -46.21
CA CYS A 79 -0.01 8.84 -44.94
C CYS A 79 0.65 9.57 -43.78
N LEU A 80 0.09 9.45 -42.56
CA LEU A 80 0.60 10.16 -41.39
C LEU A 80 2.08 9.90 -41.12
N LYS A 81 2.57 8.68 -41.37
CA LYS A 81 3.99 8.32 -41.25
C LYS A 81 4.93 9.15 -42.13
N ASN A 82 4.45 9.67 -43.26
CA ASN A 82 5.18 10.49 -44.22
C ASN A 82 4.80 11.99 -44.13
N TYR A 83 3.92 12.36 -43.20
CA TYR A 83 3.40 13.71 -43.08
C TYR A 83 4.40 14.63 -42.37
N ALA A 84 4.56 15.84 -42.90
CA ALA A 84 5.29 16.92 -42.26
C ALA A 84 4.59 18.27 -42.48
N GLN A 85 4.75 19.19 -41.53
CA GLN A 85 4.22 20.55 -41.64
C GLN A 85 5.12 21.55 -40.89
N ALA A 86 5.02 22.83 -41.24
CA ALA A 86 5.54 23.90 -40.39
C ALA A 86 4.69 24.03 -39.11
N THR A 87 5.35 24.23 -37.97
CA THR A 87 4.70 24.41 -36.67
C THR A 87 5.01 25.78 -36.09
N THR A 88 4.12 26.30 -35.25
CA THR A 88 4.28 27.58 -34.58
C THR A 88 4.72 27.38 -33.13
N SER A 89 5.58 28.29 -32.63
CA SER A 89 5.94 28.29 -31.21
C SER A 89 4.73 28.63 -30.35
N GLN A 90 4.59 27.94 -29.22
CA GLN A 90 3.56 28.20 -28.21
C GLN A 90 4.23 28.56 -26.88
N PRO A 91 3.74 29.59 -26.16
CA PRO A 91 4.26 29.91 -24.84
C PRO A 91 3.88 28.84 -23.82
N ALA A 92 4.57 28.85 -22.67
CA ALA A 92 4.14 28.07 -21.52
C ALA A 92 2.73 28.52 -21.07
N ARG A 93 1.94 27.56 -20.58
CA ARG A 93 0.55 27.75 -20.15
C ARG A 93 0.45 27.46 -18.65
N SER A 94 -0.29 28.30 -17.93
CA SER A 94 -0.47 28.17 -16.48
C SER A 94 -1.12 26.84 -16.06
N GLU A 95 -1.88 26.20 -16.94
CA GLU A 95 -2.49 24.89 -16.71
C GLU A 95 -1.50 23.71 -16.79
N GLY A 96 -0.22 23.99 -17.06
CA GLY A 96 0.88 23.04 -16.92
C GLY A 96 1.45 22.48 -18.23
N CYS A 97 1.25 23.16 -19.37
CA CYS A 97 2.07 22.91 -20.57
C CYS A 97 3.28 23.86 -20.58
N THR A 98 4.47 23.33 -20.82
CA THR A 98 5.68 24.12 -21.07
C THR A 98 5.70 24.71 -22.48
N ALA A 99 6.64 25.60 -22.76
CA ALA A 99 6.77 26.22 -24.07
C ALA A 99 7.08 25.19 -25.16
N TYR A 100 6.42 25.32 -26.31
CA TYR A 100 6.70 24.55 -27.52
C TYR A 100 7.47 25.44 -28.49
N THR A 101 8.62 24.99 -28.98
CA THR A 101 9.40 25.76 -29.98
C THR A 101 9.09 25.22 -31.37
N GLY A 102 8.44 26.00 -32.23
CA GLY A 102 8.08 25.58 -33.60
C GLY A 102 9.27 25.50 -34.55
N GLN A 103 9.08 24.80 -35.67
CA GLN A 103 10.08 24.69 -36.75
C GLN A 103 9.42 24.77 -38.13
N SER A 104 10.23 25.03 -39.17
CA SER A 104 9.77 25.17 -40.56
C SER A 104 9.24 23.88 -41.18
N SER A 105 9.61 22.71 -40.65
CA SER A 105 9.09 21.42 -41.06
C SER A 105 9.32 20.37 -39.97
N GLU A 106 8.24 19.81 -39.41
CA GLU A 106 8.30 18.75 -38.42
C GLU A 106 7.44 17.56 -38.88
N SER A 107 7.98 16.35 -38.73
CA SER A 107 7.21 15.13 -39.00
C SER A 107 6.09 14.95 -37.98
N ALA A 108 5.05 14.18 -38.34
CA ALA A 108 3.99 13.82 -37.41
C ALA A 108 4.54 13.20 -36.10
N ALA A 109 5.55 12.32 -36.20
CA ALA A 109 6.19 11.69 -35.05
C ALA A 109 6.87 12.72 -34.12
N LEU A 110 7.59 13.69 -34.68
CA LEU A 110 8.22 14.75 -33.89
C LEU A 110 7.19 15.66 -33.23
N ILE A 111 6.10 15.97 -33.92
CA ILE A 111 4.99 16.77 -33.39
C ILE A 111 4.35 16.07 -32.19
N ILE A 112 3.97 14.79 -32.32
CA ILE A 112 3.38 14.01 -31.22
C ILE A 112 4.34 13.99 -30.02
N TYR A 113 5.62 13.70 -30.26
CA TYR A 113 6.64 13.68 -29.20
C TYR A 113 6.75 15.02 -28.48
N LYS A 114 6.94 16.12 -29.22
CA LYS A 114 7.13 17.44 -28.61
C LYS A 114 5.89 17.92 -27.88
N VAL A 115 4.68 17.65 -28.39
CA VAL A 115 3.44 17.99 -27.69
C VAL A 115 3.29 17.17 -26.41
N ALA A 116 3.55 15.85 -26.46
CA ALA A 116 3.55 14.97 -25.30
C ALA A 116 4.48 15.50 -24.20
N ARG A 117 5.72 15.87 -24.56
CA ARG A 117 6.71 16.45 -23.64
C ARG A 117 6.29 17.81 -23.12
N ALA A 118 5.75 18.68 -23.99
CA ALA A 118 5.35 20.03 -23.60
C ALA A 118 4.22 19.98 -22.57
N CYS A 119 3.20 19.17 -22.78
CA CYS A 119 2.01 19.13 -21.92
C CYS A 119 2.04 18.04 -20.85
N GLY A 120 3.05 17.15 -20.83
CA GLY A 120 3.09 16.04 -19.88
C GLY A 120 1.96 15.03 -20.12
N ILE A 121 1.73 14.66 -21.39
CA ILE A 121 0.72 13.68 -21.81
C ILE A 121 1.43 12.49 -22.45
N ASN A 122 0.93 11.29 -22.23
CA ASN A 122 1.50 10.08 -22.82
C ASN A 122 1.37 10.09 -24.35
N PRO A 123 2.49 9.97 -25.11
CA PRO A 123 2.43 9.94 -26.57
C PRO A 123 1.58 8.79 -27.11
N ARG A 124 1.50 7.65 -26.41
CA ARG A 124 0.61 6.52 -26.74
C ARG A 124 -0.87 6.91 -26.65
N ALA A 125 -1.24 7.70 -25.63
CA ALA A 125 -2.59 8.21 -25.47
C ALA A 125 -2.95 9.22 -26.59
N LEU A 126 -2.02 10.08 -27.00
CA LEU A 126 -2.22 10.99 -28.14
C LEU A 126 -2.41 10.22 -29.45
N ILE A 127 -1.63 9.17 -29.69
CA ILE A 127 -1.76 8.30 -30.86
C ILE A 127 -3.15 7.65 -30.90
N VAL A 128 -3.61 7.08 -29.77
CA VAL A 128 -4.96 6.49 -29.66
C VAL A 128 -6.04 7.53 -29.88
N LEU A 129 -5.86 8.75 -29.37
CA LEU A 129 -6.82 9.83 -29.57
C LEU A 129 -6.94 10.20 -31.06
N ILE A 130 -5.81 10.33 -31.78
CA ILE A 130 -5.81 10.60 -33.23
C ILE A 130 -6.54 9.49 -34.00
N GLU A 131 -6.31 8.22 -33.63
CA GLU A 131 -7.00 7.10 -34.27
C GLU A 131 -8.49 7.11 -33.98
N LYS A 132 -8.87 7.22 -32.71
CA LYS A 132 -10.26 7.17 -32.30
C LYS A 132 -11.10 8.24 -32.99
N GLU A 133 -10.55 9.44 -33.17
CA GLU A 133 -11.29 10.59 -33.65
C GLU A 133 -11.36 10.67 -35.18
N GLN A 134 -10.33 10.22 -35.90
CA GLN A 134 -10.26 10.36 -37.36
C GLN A 134 -9.77 9.12 -38.13
N GLY A 135 -9.44 8.01 -37.44
CA GLY A 135 -8.88 6.80 -38.06
C GLY A 135 -7.52 7.02 -38.73
N LEU A 136 -6.85 8.14 -38.42
CA LEU A 136 -5.71 8.65 -39.20
C LEU A 136 -4.42 7.85 -38.99
N ILE A 137 -4.27 7.11 -37.90
CA ILE A 137 -3.06 6.32 -37.63
C ILE A 137 -3.00 5.11 -38.58
N SER A 138 -4.14 4.50 -38.88
CA SER A 138 -4.23 3.26 -39.66
C SER A 138 -4.66 3.46 -41.12
N ASP A 139 -4.89 4.70 -41.56
CA ASP A 139 -5.40 5.00 -42.90
C ASP A 139 -4.28 5.05 -43.96
N SER A 140 -4.45 4.27 -45.03
CA SER A 140 -3.53 4.24 -46.19
C SER A 140 -3.93 5.24 -47.29
N THR A 141 -5.10 5.87 -47.17
CA THR A 141 -5.71 6.83 -48.10
C THR A 141 -6.26 8.09 -47.38
N PRO A 142 -5.51 8.71 -46.45
CA PRO A 142 -6.07 9.76 -45.61
C PRO A 142 -6.43 11.02 -46.39
N SER A 143 -7.59 11.57 -46.05
CA SER A 143 -8.12 12.81 -46.58
C SER A 143 -7.50 14.05 -45.91
N THR A 144 -7.57 15.19 -46.60
CA THR A 144 -7.16 16.48 -46.02
C THR A 144 -7.97 16.86 -44.79
N ARG A 145 -9.22 16.40 -44.68
CA ARG A 145 -10.09 16.62 -43.51
C ARG A 145 -9.50 15.96 -42.27
N GLN A 146 -9.03 14.72 -42.36
CA GLN A 146 -8.46 14.01 -41.21
C GLN A 146 -7.24 14.74 -40.63
N PHE A 147 -6.38 15.33 -41.47
CA PHE A 147 -5.28 16.17 -40.97
C PHE A 147 -5.76 17.50 -40.37
N ARG A 148 -6.81 18.11 -40.92
CA ARG A 148 -7.36 19.38 -40.43
C ARG A 148 -8.01 19.24 -39.05
N SER A 149 -8.68 18.12 -38.78
CA SER A 149 -9.43 17.86 -37.54
C SER A 149 -9.00 16.57 -36.82
N ALA A 150 -7.68 16.30 -36.78
CA ALA A 150 -7.07 15.03 -36.37
C ALA A 150 -7.51 14.46 -35.02
N THR A 151 -7.93 15.30 -34.08
CA THR A 151 -8.42 14.88 -32.75
C THR A 151 -9.84 15.35 -32.48
N GLY A 152 -10.53 15.93 -33.47
CA GLY A 152 -11.86 16.54 -33.28
C GLY A 152 -11.87 17.78 -32.38
N TYR A 153 -10.71 18.37 -32.06
CA TYR A 153 -10.68 19.53 -31.17
C TYR A 153 -11.30 20.75 -31.87
N GLY A 154 -12.28 21.38 -31.20
CA GLY A 154 -13.03 22.49 -31.77
C GLY A 154 -14.06 22.08 -32.81
N CYS A 155 -14.44 20.79 -32.86
CA CYS A 155 -15.47 20.24 -33.75
C CYS A 155 -16.73 19.85 -32.96
N PRO A 156 -17.69 20.77 -32.77
CA PRO A 156 -18.97 20.40 -32.14
C PRO A 156 -19.79 19.48 -33.07
N ASP A 157 -20.59 18.57 -32.51
CA ASP A 157 -21.42 17.65 -33.29
C ASP A 157 -22.54 18.35 -34.10
N THR A 158 -22.82 19.62 -33.80
CA THR A 158 -23.94 20.39 -34.36
C THR A 158 -23.53 21.55 -35.28
N ALA A 159 -22.22 21.77 -35.48
CA ALA A 159 -21.71 22.85 -36.32
C ALA A 159 -20.37 22.49 -36.96
N ASP A 160 -19.91 23.30 -37.92
CA ASP A 160 -18.59 23.13 -38.50
C ASP A 160 -17.47 23.32 -37.46
N CYS A 161 -16.37 22.60 -37.66
CA CYS A 161 -15.18 22.74 -36.83
C CYS A 161 -14.61 24.17 -36.90
N ASP A 162 -14.23 24.73 -35.76
CA ASP A 162 -13.61 26.04 -35.67
C ASP A 162 -12.26 26.06 -36.43
N THR A 163 -12.21 26.92 -37.45
CA THR A 163 -11.07 27.09 -38.34
C THR A 163 -9.78 27.51 -37.63
N LEU A 164 -9.88 28.12 -36.44
CA LEU A 164 -8.73 28.52 -35.62
C LEU A 164 -7.84 27.33 -35.23
N TYR A 165 -8.43 26.14 -35.12
CA TYR A 165 -7.74 24.94 -34.67
C TYR A 165 -7.36 23.99 -35.81
N TYR A 166 -7.53 24.40 -37.07
CA TYR A 166 -7.20 23.54 -38.21
C TYR A 166 -5.70 23.23 -38.29
N GLY A 167 -5.43 21.99 -38.70
CA GLY A 167 -4.10 21.48 -38.97
C GLY A 167 -3.62 20.52 -37.88
N PHE A 168 -2.82 19.52 -38.29
CA PHE A 168 -2.48 18.40 -37.43
C PHE A 168 -1.78 18.84 -36.13
N PHE A 169 -0.91 19.86 -36.21
CA PHE A 169 -0.21 20.38 -35.02
C PHE A 169 -1.18 21.03 -34.04
N ASN A 170 -2.06 21.90 -34.55
CA ASN A 170 -3.03 22.62 -33.73
C ASN A 170 -4.00 21.64 -33.06
N GLN A 171 -4.44 20.61 -33.76
CA GLN A 171 -5.32 19.57 -33.20
C GLN A 171 -4.63 18.82 -32.05
N VAL A 172 -3.43 18.28 -32.28
CA VAL A 172 -2.70 17.51 -31.27
C VAL A 172 -2.30 18.37 -30.07
N TYR A 173 -1.81 19.60 -30.29
CA TYR A 173 -1.43 20.53 -29.21
C TYR A 173 -2.64 20.93 -28.37
N ASN A 174 -3.74 21.37 -29.00
CA ASN A 174 -4.88 21.86 -28.25
C ASN A 174 -5.65 20.74 -27.55
N ALA A 175 -5.72 19.53 -28.12
CA ALA A 175 -6.24 18.38 -27.41
C ALA A 175 -5.42 18.07 -26.15
N ALA A 176 -4.09 18.05 -26.24
CA ALA A 176 -3.21 17.82 -25.09
C ALA A 176 -3.38 18.92 -24.01
N TRP A 177 -3.40 20.18 -24.42
CA TRP A 177 -3.64 21.31 -23.50
C TRP A 177 -5.04 21.27 -22.89
N GLN A 178 -6.05 20.79 -23.61
CA GLN A 178 -7.41 20.65 -23.09
C GLN A 178 -7.48 19.69 -21.90
N PHE A 179 -6.78 18.55 -21.95
CA PHE A 179 -6.69 17.65 -20.79
C PHE A 179 -6.00 18.31 -19.60
N LYS A 180 -5.02 19.19 -19.84
CA LYS A 180 -4.40 20.01 -18.78
C LYS A 180 -5.37 21.01 -18.17
N LYS A 181 -6.21 21.66 -18.98
CA LYS A 181 -7.28 22.54 -18.49
C LYS A 181 -8.32 21.78 -17.66
N TYR A 182 -8.65 20.55 -18.03
CA TYR A 182 -9.55 19.70 -17.23
C TYR A 182 -8.94 19.41 -15.86
N ARG A 183 -7.68 18.99 -15.83
CA ARG A 183 -6.98 18.67 -14.58
C ARG A 183 -6.71 19.89 -13.69
N ALA A 184 -6.44 21.06 -14.28
CA ALA A 184 -6.16 22.28 -13.52
C ALA A 184 -7.42 22.86 -12.84
N ASN A 185 -8.61 22.59 -13.36
CA ASN A 185 -9.86 23.11 -12.82
C ASN A 185 -10.92 21.99 -12.76
N PRO A 186 -10.77 20.98 -11.88
CA PRO A 186 -11.59 19.77 -11.91
C PRO A 186 -13.01 20.00 -11.34
N THR A 187 -13.16 20.89 -10.37
CA THR A 187 -14.43 21.10 -9.64
C THR A 187 -15.52 21.83 -10.43
N ILE A 188 -15.15 22.53 -11.50
CA ILE A 188 -16.08 23.25 -12.38
C ILE A 188 -16.50 22.43 -13.61
N ARG A 189 -16.05 21.18 -13.70
CA ARG A 189 -16.33 20.31 -14.87
C ARG A 189 -17.59 19.48 -14.65
N ALA A 190 -18.20 19.09 -15.76
CA ALA A 190 -19.41 18.26 -15.80
C ALA A 190 -19.19 16.89 -15.16
N TYR A 191 -18.01 16.30 -15.34
CA TYR A 191 -17.62 15.03 -14.71
C TYR A 191 -16.39 15.24 -13.83
N GLN A 192 -16.42 14.67 -12.62
CA GLN A 192 -15.41 14.90 -11.58
C GLN A 192 -14.93 13.58 -10.99
N ALA A 193 -13.63 13.46 -10.76
CA ALA A 193 -13.06 12.30 -10.06
C ALA A 193 -13.38 12.34 -8.55
N GLY A 194 -13.30 11.18 -7.90
CA GLY A 194 -13.52 11.01 -6.46
C GLY A 194 -14.99 10.97 -6.05
N ARG A 195 -15.93 10.91 -7.02
CA ARG A 195 -17.37 10.86 -6.74
C ARG A 195 -18.15 10.06 -7.78
N TYR A 196 -19.39 9.72 -7.44
CA TYR A 196 -20.35 9.18 -8.39
C TYR A 196 -20.81 10.26 -9.38
N ASN A 197 -20.83 9.91 -10.66
CA ASN A 197 -21.30 10.74 -11.75
C ASN A 197 -22.38 9.97 -12.52
N THR A 198 -23.46 10.66 -12.91
CA THR A 198 -24.45 10.11 -13.83
C THR A 198 -23.96 10.26 -15.27
N ILE A 199 -23.64 9.15 -15.94
CA ILE A 199 -23.11 9.16 -17.30
C ILE A 199 -24.11 8.52 -18.25
N LEU A 200 -24.50 9.25 -19.30
CA LEU A 200 -25.38 8.76 -20.36
C LEU A 200 -24.69 7.65 -21.17
N TRP A 201 -25.48 6.70 -21.67
CA TRP A 201 -24.96 5.69 -22.60
C TRP A 201 -24.91 6.17 -24.04
N HIS A 202 -25.72 7.16 -24.39
CA HIS A 202 -25.89 7.66 -25.75
C HIS A 202 -26.40 9.11 -25.73
N PRO A 203 -26.18 9.93 -26.79
CA PRO A 203 -26.79 11.26 -26.92
C PRO A 203 -28.32 11.25 -26.79
N ASN A 204 -28.96 10.17 -27.25
CA ASN A 204 -30.38 9.92 -27.00
C ASN A 204 -30.59 9.54 -25.53
N THR A 205 -31.16 10.46 -24.74
CA THR A 205 -31.42 10.25 -23.31
C THR A 205 -32.38 9.09 -23.03
N GLY A 206 -33.21 8.69 -23.99
CA GLY A 206 -34.08 7.52 -23.88
C GLY A 206 -33.31 6.19 -23.77
N CYS A 207 -32.02 6.18 -24.12
CA CYS A 207 -31.15 5.02 -23.95
C CYS A 207 -30.71 4.80 -22.50
N GLY A 208 -30.91 5.78 -21.61
CA GLY A 208 -30.57 5.65 -20.20
C GLY A 208 -29.15 6.09 -19.83
N SER A 209 -28.81 5.83 -18.57
CA SER A 209 -27.57 6.25 -17.92
C SER A 209 -27.14 5.26 -16.84
N SER A 210 -25.93 5.42 -16.33
CA SER A 210 -25.44 4.66 -15.17
C SER A 210 -24.68 5.56 -14.20
N GLN A 211 -24.74 5.22 -12.91
CA GLN A 211 -23.84 5.79 -11.91
C GLN A 211 -22.45 5.20 -12.07
N VAL A 212 -21.45 6.07 -12.22
CA VAL A 212 -20.04 5.70 -12.34
C VAL A 212 -19.24 6.46 -11.30
N TYR A 213 -18.59 5.75 -10.39
CA TYR A 213 -17.58 6.35 -9.52
C TYR A 213 -16.30 6.55 -10.32
N ILE A 214 -16.02 7.79 -10.72
CA ILE A 214 -14.82 8.11 -11.51
C ILE A 214 -13.63 8.21 -10.53
N GLN A 215 -12.64 7.32 -10.66
CA GLN A 215 -11.60 7.19 -9.64
C GLN A 215 -10.43 8.18 -9.85
N ASN A 216 -10.22 8.72 -11.06
CA ASN A 216 -9.10 9.63 -11.33
C ASN A 216 -9.38 10.73 -12.37
N GLN A 217 -8.43 11.65 -12.53
CA GLN A 217 -8.59 12.85 -13.36
C GLN A 217 -8.50 12.57 -14.86
N ALA A 218 -7.72 11.59 -15.30
CA ALA A 218 -7.61 11.19 -16.70
C ALA A 218 -8.92 10.61 -17.21
N THR A 219 -9.56 9.73 -16.42
CA THR A 219 -10.87 9.16 -16.73
C THR A 219 -11.95 10.24 -16.71
N ALA A 220 -11.94 11.17 -15.75
CA ALA A 220 -12.82 12.34 -15.76
C ALA A 220 -12.63 13.17 -17.05
N GLY A 221 -11.37 13.44 -17.42
CA GLY A 221 -11.01 14.14 -18.64
C GLY A 221 -11.54 13.46 -19.91
N LEU A 222 -11.47 12.13 -19.99
CA LEU A 222 -11.96 11.37 -21.13
C LEU A 222 -13.49 11.42 -21.26
N TYR A 223 -14.22 11.43 -20.14
CA TYR A 223 -15.66 11.67 -20.15
C TYR A 223 -16.03 13.11 -20.51
N ILE A 224 -15.21 14.09 -20.15
CA ILE A 224 -15.43 15.48 -20.60
C ILE A 224 -15.15 15.60 -22.10
N TYR A 225 -14.15 14.88 -22.62
CA TYR A 225 -13.77 14.92 -24.03
C TYR A 225 -14.76 14.16 -24.93
N THR A 226 -15.16 12.95 -24.54
CA THR A 226 -16.15 12.13 -25.26
C THR A 226 -17.22 11.62 -24.28
N PRO A 227 -18.38 12.30 -24.19
CA PRO A 227 -19.27 12.20 -23.03
C PRO A 227 -20.27 11.05 -23.10
N TYR A 228 -19.81 9.80 -23.28
CA TYR A 228 -20.69 8.62 -23.15
C TYR A 228 -19.96 7.40 -22.60
N ARG A 229 -20.67 6.62 -21.78
CA ARG A 229 -20.24 5.29 -21.35
C ARG A 229 -20.77 4.25 -22.34
N PRO A 230 -19.98 3.26 -22.79
CA PRO A 230 -20.52 2.16 -23.58
C PRO A 230 -21.57 1.38 -22.79
N ASN A 231 -22.66 0.99 -23.46
CA ASN A 231 -23.66 0.09 -22.90
C ASN A 231 -23.21 -1.38 -23.04
N ALA A 232 -24.02 -2.31 -22.52
CA ALA A 232 -23.71 -3.73 -22.56
C ALA A 232 -23.54 -4.27 -23.98
N ALA A 233 -24.35 -3.83 -24.94
CA ALA A 233 -24.25 -4.23 -26.34
C ALA A 233 -22.93 -3.79 -26.99
N ALA A 234 -22.50 -2.55 -26.71
CA ALA A 234 -21.22 -2.03 -27.19
C ALA A 234 -20.01 -2.79 -26.62
N LEU A 235 -20.09 -3.25 -25.36
CA LEU A 235 -19.04 -4.05 -24.71
C LEU A 235 -19.03 -5.51 -25.15
N ALA A 236 -20.20 -6.10 -25.38
CA ALA A 236 -20.33 -7.46 -25.92
C ALA A 236 -19.75 -7.58 -27.34
N ASN A 237 -19.68 -6.47 -28.09
CA ASN A 237 -19.08 -6.41 -29.42
C ASN A 237 -17.93 -5.37 -29.49
N LEU A 238 -16.81 -5.64 -28.80
CA LEU A 238 -15.67 -4.70 -28.68
C LEU A 238 -15.10 -4.21 -30.02
N TYR A 239 -15.06 -5.07 -31.04
CA TYR A 239 -14.46 -4.77 -32.34
C TYR A 239 -15.50 -4.42 -33.41
N GLY A 240 -16.79 -4.48 -33.07
CA GLY A 240 -17.89 -4.19 -34.00
C GLY A 240 -18.87 -3.16 -33.44
N THR A 241 -20.09 -3.24 -33.98
CA THR A 241 -21.22 -2.37 -33.65
C THR A 241 -22.12 -3.02 -32.61
N GLY A 242 -22.66 -2.23 -31.69
CA GLY A 242 -23.71 -2.67 -30.78
C GLY A 242 -25.10 -2.32 -31.30
N ASP A 243 -26.02 -2.05 -30.38
CA ASP A 243 -27.40 -1.62 -30.66
C ASP A 243 -27.52 -0.11 -30.94
N SER A 244 -28.75 0.39 -31.11
CA SER A 244 -29.05 1.81 -31.34
C SER A 244 -28.73 2.73 -30.15
N CYS A 245 -28.37 2.18 -29.00
CA CYS A 245 -27.98 2.90 -27.80
C CYS A 245 -26.49 2.78 -27.48
N SER A 246 -25.71 2.24 -28.41
CA SER A 246 -24.29 1.99 -28.24
C SER A 246 -23.46 3.22 -28.58
N SER A 247 -22.61 3.65 -27.65
CA SER A 247 -21.57 4.66 -27.87
C SER A 247 -20.18 4.05 -27.79
N TYR A 248 -19.29 4.51 -28.66
CA TYR A 248 -18.01 3.83 -28.90
C TYR A 248 -16.78 4.61 -28.45
N GLY A 249 -16.90 5.90 -28.13
CA GLY A 249 -15.73 6.77 -27.91
C GLY A 249 -14.78 6.25 -26.82
N ASN A 250 -15.25 6.18 -25.57
CA ASN A 250 -14.41 5.71 -24.45
C ASN A 250 -14.07 4.21 -24.55
N ARG A 251 -14.96 3.40 -25.13
CA ARG A 251 -14.70 1.98 -25.43
C ARG A 251 -13.51 1.84 -26.38
N ASN A 252 -13.53 2.54 -27.51
CA ASN A 252 -12.51 2.47 -28.54
C ASN A 252 -11.19 3.04 -28.03
N PHE A 253 -11.21 4.11 -27.23
CA PHE A 253 -10.00 4.63 -26.58
C PHE A 253 -9.32 3.54 -25.74
N TRP A 254 -10.05 2.96 -24.79
CA TRP A 254 -9.53 1.92 -23.90
C TRP A 254 -9.05 0.70 -24.70
N ARG A 255 -9.87 0.18 -25.61
CA ARG A 255 -9.57 -1.00 -26.42
C ARG A 255 -8.32 -0.79 -27.27
N MET A 256 -8.25 0.30 -28.03
CA MET A 256 -7.09 0.59 -28.89
C MET A 256 -5.82 0.80 -28.07
N PHE A 257 -5.90 1.43 -26.89
CA PHE A 257 -4.74 1.55 -26.02
C PHE A 257 -4.25 0.17 -25.57
N THR A 258 -5.16 -0.67 -25.09
CA THR A 258 -4.86 -2.05 -24.67
C THR A 258 -4.25 -2.87 -25.80
N ASP A 259 -4.91 -2.90 -26.96
CA ASP A 259 -4.48 -3.68 -28.14
C ASP A 259 -3.12 -3.24 -28.66
N TRP A 260 -2.75 -1.96 -28.51
CA TRP A 260 -1.56 -1.40 -29.13
C TRP A 260 -0.38 -1.29 -28.18
N PHE A 261 -0.66 -1.09 -26.90
CA PHE A 261 0.34 -0.62 -25.93
C PHE A 261 0.28 -1.34 -24.58
N GLY A 262 -0.66 -2.25 -24.37
CA GLY A 262 -0.84 -2.97 -23.11
C GLY A 262 -1.73 -2.23 -22.11
N ALA A 263 -1.62 -2.59 -20.83
CA ALA A 263 -2.58 -2.17 -19.81
C ALA A 263 -2.78 -0.64 -19.71
N THR A 264 -4.04 -0.23 -19.48
CA THR A 264 -4.44 1.17 -19.26
C THR A 264 -4.28 1.59 -17.79
N SER A 265 -4.10 0.63 -16.89
CA SER A 265 -3.55 0.83 -15.56
C SER A 265 -2.04 0.62 -15.62
N ALA A 266 -1.27 1.38 -14.83
CA ALA A 266 0.07 0.91 -14.49
C ALA A 266 -0.07 -0.50 -13.90
N PRO A 267 0.92 -1.41 -14.07
CA PRO A 267 0.89 -2.69 -13.38
C PRO A 267 0.47 -2.41 -11.94
N ALA A 268 -0.49 -3.20 -11.46
CA ALA A 268 -0.81 -3.17 -10.04
C ALA A 268 0.52 -3.16 -9.29
N ALA A 269 0.61 -2.38 -8.21
CA ALA A 269 1.61 -2.72 -7.21
C ALA A 269 1.51 -4.24 -7.05
N PRO A 270 2.62 -4.99 -7.10
CA PRO A 270 2.55 -6.43 -6.86
C PRO A 270 1.63 -6.59 -5.66
N THR A 271 0.65 -7.50 -5.76
CA THR A 271 -0.48 -7.67 -4.83
C THR A 271 -0.04 -8.11 -3.42
N SER A 272 1.19 -7.78 -3.03
CA SER A 272 1.86 -8.08 -1.77
C SER A 272 2.82 -6.94 -1.35
N VAL A 273 2.59 -5.69 -1.76
CA VAL A 273 3.39 -4.54 -1.32
C VAL A 273 2.45 -3.45 -0.81
N ALA A 274 1.77 -3.72 0.29
CA ALA A 274 1.37 -2.62 1.15
C ALA A 274 2.68 -1.96 1.61
N SER A 275 2.93 -0.70 1.24
CA SER A 275 4.17 -0.01 1.61
C SER A 275 4.36 0.14 3.11
N ASP A 276 3.33 -0.20 3.88
CA ASP A 276 3.15 0.16 5.27
C ASP A 276 3.48 -0.98 6.25
N GLU A 277 3.58 -2.21 5.73
CA GLU A 277 3.86 -3.44 6.50
C GLU A 277 5.20 -4.10 6.13
N ILE A 278 5.92 -3.54 5.17
CA ILE A 278 7.23 -4.05 4.76
C ILE A 278 8.33 -3.00 4.96
N PRO A 279 9.57 -3.41 5.19
CA PRO A 279 10.71 -2.51 5.15
C PRO A 279 10.79 -1.80 3.80
N LEU A 280 11.11 -0.52 3.78
CA LEU A 280 10.99 0.29 2.56
C LEU A 280 12.05 1.37 2.49
N VAL A 281 12.52 1.66 1.29
CA VAL A 281 13.37 2.84 1.03
C VAL A 281 12.72 3.74 0.00
N TYR A 282 12.56 5.01 0.35
CA TYR A 282 12.23 6.08 -0.56
C TYR A 282 13.50 6.65 -1.17
N ALA A 283 13.51 6.88 -2.48
CA ALA A 283 14.63 7.55 -3.14
C ALA A 283 14.20 8.48 -4.27
N VAL A 284 14.91 9.59 -4.42
CA VAL A 284 14.74 10.51 -5.54
C VAL A 284 16.00 10.48 -6.40
N ASP A 285 15.83 10.15 -7.68
CA ASP A 285 16.95 10.10 -8.63
C ASP A 285 17.33 11.49 -9.15
N GLY A 286 18.46 11.56 -9.87
CA GLY A 286 18.94 12.80 -10.47
C GLY A 286 18.00 13.45 -11.50
N ALA A 287 17.02 12.70 -12.04
CA ALA A 287 15.99 13.23 -12.95
C ALA A 287 14.76 13.75 -12.19
N GLY A 288 14.71 13.59 -10.86
CA GLY A 288 13.58 13.99 -10.03
C GLY A 288 12.43 13.00 -10.05
N ALA A 289 12.66 11.73 -10.39
CA ALA A 289 11.69 10.67 -10.17
C ALA A 289 11.78 10.13 -8.74
N PHE A 290 10.62 9.91 -8.13
CA PHE A 290 10.47 9.31 -6.80
C PHE A 290 10.24 7.82 -6.95
N TRP A 291 11.05 7.03 -6.26
CA TRP A 291 11.08 5.58 -6.32
C TRP A 291 10.87 4.98 -4.94
N LEU A 292 10.12 3.90 -4.91
CA LEU A 292 9.95 3.03 -3.76
C LEU A 292 10.74 1.76 -4.00
N TYR A 293 11.50 1.36 -3.00
CA TYR A 293 12.30 0.14 -2.98
C TYR A 293 11.82 -0.75 -1.84
N PRO A 294 10.84 -1.61 -2.10
CA PRO A 294 10.37 -2.61 -1.14
C PRO A 294 11.51 -3.52 -0.68
N GLY A 295 11.63 -3.71 0.62
CA GLY A 295 12.38 -4.81 1.23
C GLY A 295 11.53 -6.08 1.24
N THR A 296 12.16 -7.24 1.35
CA THR A 296 11.45 -8.53 1.43
C THR A 296 11.17 -8.97 2.87
N GLY A 297 11.56 -8.18 3.89
CA GLY A 297 11.58 -8.61 5.30
C GLY A 297 12.50 -9.81 5.55
N ARG A 298 13.49 -10.02 4.67
CA ARG A 298 14.47 -11.13 4.73
C ARG A 298 15.86 -10.67 4.31
N GLY A 299 16.09 -9.36 4.31
CA GLY A 299 17.36 -8.76 3.92
C GLY A 299 17.59 -8.62 2.42
N GLY A 300 16.53 -8.77 1.60
CA GLY A 300 16.56 -8.61 0.15
C GLY A 300 15.65 -7.50 -0.35
N TRP A 301 15.71 -7.21 -1.65
CA TRP A 301 14.86 -6.23 -2.32
C TRP A 301 13.75 -6.89 -3.12
N GLY A 302 12.53 -6.37 -2.99
CA GLY A 302 11.45 -6.58 -3.93
C GLY A 302 11.58 -5.70 -5.18
N PRO A 303 10.63 -5.82 -6.13
CA PRO A 303 10.61 -4.98 -7.33
C PRO A 303 10.37 -3.52 -6.94
N ARG A 304 11.32 -2.65 -7.31
CA ARG A 304 11.14 -1.20 -7.16
C ARG A 304 10.06 -0.67 -8.09
N PHE A 305 9.38 0.40 -7.70
CA PHE A 305 8.44 1.10 -8.57
C PHE A 305 8.56 2.62 -8.45
N LYS A 306 8.12 3.32 -9.50
CA LYS A 306 8.16 4.78 -9.58
C LYS A 306 6.81 5.33 -9.10
N ALA A 307 6.77 5.95 -7.92
CA ALA A 307 5.53 6.56 -7.40
C ALA A 307 5.31 7.99 -7.90
N GLY A 308 6.34 8.69 -8.37
CA GLY A 308 6.17 10.08 -8.79
C GLY A 308 7.29 10.64 -9.66
N VAL A 309 7.04 11.81 -10.22
CA VAL A 309 7.99 12.64 -10.97
C VAL A 309 7.88 14.09 -10.53
N GLY A 310 8.93 14.90 -10.75
CA GLY A 310 8.94 16.32 -10.38
C GLY A 310 9.52 16.62 -9.00
N TRP A 311 10.16 15.64 -8.36
CA TRP A 311 10.72 15.75 -7.00
C TRP A 311 12.12 16.39 -6.96
N GLY A 312 12.70 16.72 -8.13
CA GLY A 312 14.04 17.28 -8.23
C GLY A 312 14.21 18.65 -7.53
N GLY A 313 13.11 19.40 -7.38
CA GLY A 313 13.07 20.70 -6.69
C GLY A 313 12.92 20.63 -5.17
N MET A 314 12.72 19.43 -4.59
CA MET A 314 12.62 19.28 -3.14
C MET A 314 14.00 19.42 -2.48
N ARG A 315 14.02 20.06 -1.32
CA ARG A 315 15.19 20.19 -0.44
C ARG A 315 15.34 19.01 0.51
N PHE A 316 14.22 18.56 1.05
CA PHE A 316 14.13 17.40 1.94
C PHE A 316 13.00 16.50 1.48
N VAL A 317 13.18 15.19 1.67
CA VAL A 317 12.20 14.13 1.48
C VAL A 317 12.46 13.13 2.59
N GLU A 318 11.45 12.87 3.40
CA GLU A 318 11.56 12.01 4.59
C GLU A 318 10.28 11.18 4.75
N GLY A 319 10.41 9.88 5.01
CA GLY A 319 9.30 9.05 5.48
C GLY A 319 9.11 9.24 6.98
N VAL A 320 7.88 9.40 7.44
CA VAL A 320 7.59 9.79 8.83
C VAL A 320 6.61 8.88 9.55
N GLY A 321 6.20 7.77 8.94
CA GLY A 321 5.06 6.99 9.43
C GLY A 321 3.72 7.65 9.07
N ASP A 322 2.63 7.23 9.72
CA ASP A 322 1.29 7.79 9.51
C ASP A 322 1.11 9.08 10.34
N VAL A 323 1.30 10.24 9.70
CA VAL A 323 1.05 11.54 10.34
C VAL A 323 -0.37 12.03 10.09
N THR A 324 -1.09 11.48 9.11
CA THR A 324 -2.48 11.87 8.77
C THR A 324 -3.54 11.08 9.51
N GLY A 325 -3.15 10.02 10.23
CA GLY A 325 -4.06 9.10 10.90
C GLY A 325 -4.94 8.31 9.93
N ASP A 326 -4.46 8.13 8.69
CA ASP A 326 -5.20 7.43 7.63
C ASP A 326 -4.81 5.94 7.50
N SER A 327 -4.04 5.44 8.46
CA SER A 327 -3.49 4.10 8.55
C SER A 327 -2.45 3.75 7.49
N HIS A 328 -1.95 4.75 6.74
CA HIS A 328 -0.90 4.55 5.77
C HIS A 328 0.32 5.42 6.07
N ARG A 329 1.51 4.99 5.63
CA ARG A 329 2.72 5.79 5.84
C ARG A 329 2.72 6.99 4.92
N ASP A 330 3.17 8.12 5.47
CA ASP A 330 3.27 9.38 4.77
C ASP A 330 4.72 9.75 4.46
N VAL A 331 4.85 10.60 3.44
CA VAL A 331 6.11 11.24 3.09
C VAL A 331 6.00 12.74 3.33
N LEU A 332 6.95 13.31 4.06
CA LEU A 332 7.13 14.75 4.13
C LEU A 332 8.14 15.22 3.10
N ALA A 333 7.87 16.38 2.51
CA ALA A 333 8.87 17.08 1.72
C ALA A 333 8.85 18.58 1.97
N VAL A 334 10.04 19.18 1.92
CA VAL A 334 10.21 20.63 1.93
C VAL A 334 10.61 21.06 0.52
N ASP A 335 9.82 21.95 -0.08
CA ASP A 335 10.11 22.48 -1.41
C ASP A 335 11.23 23.54 -1.41
N GLY A 336 11.55 24.06 -2.61
CA GLY A 336 12.60 25.06 -2.78
C GLY A 336 12.29 26.38 -2.07
N GLU A 337 11.01 26.70 -1.94
CA GLU A 337 10.47 27.89 -1.28
C GLU A 337 10.41 27.76 0.25
N GLY A 338 10.56 26.53 0.77
CA GLY A 338 10.55 26.25 2.20
C GLY A 338 9.16 26.03 2.79
N ALA A 339 8.19 25.62 1.97
CA ALA A 339 6.92 25.08 2.44
C ALA A 339 7.05 23.57 2.73
N LEU A 340 6.41 23.13 3.80
CA LEU A 340 6.31 21.72 4.19
C LEU A 340 5.01 21.15 3.63
N TRP A 341 5.15 20.01 2.95
CA TRP A 341 4.06 19.25 2.36
C TRP A 341 4.03 17.84 2.94
N ILE A 342 2.83 17.36 3.24
CA ILE A 342 2.55 15.94 3.51
C ILE A 342 2.08 15.32 2.21
N TYR A 343 2.64 14.17 1.87
CA TYR A 343 2.25 13.36 0.74
C TYR A 343 1.68 12.05 1.27
N PRO A 344 0.37 12.00 1.52
CA PRO A 344 -0.23 10.79 2.03
C PRO A 344 -0.24 9.71 0.97
N THR A 345 -0.23 8.46 1.42
CA THR A 345 -0.28 7.30 0.51
C THR A 345 -1.61 6.57 0.61
N ASP A 346 -1.93 5.78 -0.41
CA ASP A 346 -3.12 4.93 -0.44
C ASP A 346 -2.84 3.50 0.05
N GLY A 347 -1.73 3.30 0.78
CA GLY A 347 -1.25 1.99 1.22
C GLY A 347 -0.53 1.17 0.16
N SER A 348 -0.74 1.45 -1.12
CA SER A 348 0.01 0.81 -2.21
C SER A 348 1.33 1.55 -2.54
N GLY A 349 1.72 2.50 -1.68
CA GLY A 349 2.83 3.41 -1.90
C GLY A 349 2.60 4.42 -3.03
N ARG A 350 1.33 4.65 -3.44
CA ARG A 350 0.96 5.72 -4.35
C ARG A 350 0.46 6.92 -3.58
N PHE A 351 0.84 8.11 -4.04
CA PHE A 351 0.43 9.35 -3.40
C PHE A 351 -1.01 9.72 -3.73
N VAL A 352 -1.78 10.08 -2.71
CA VAL A 352 -3.04 10.80 -2.83
C VAL A 352 -2.76 12.32 -2.92
N PRO A 353 -3.77 13.20 -3.07
CA PRO A 353 -3.52 14.64 -3.08
C PRO A 353 -2.76 15.11 -1.83
N ARG A 354 -1.59 15.74 -2.05
CA ARG A 354 -0.75 16.27 -0.96
C ARG A 354 -1.45 17.33 -0.12
N LEU A 355 -1.09 17.42 1.15
CA LEU A 355 -1.59 18.39 2.12
C LEU A 355 -0.52 19.45 2.44
N ALA A 356 -0.93 20.69 2.65
CA ALA A 356 -0.03 21.74 3.12
C ALA A 356 0.09 21.66 4.66
N ALA A 357 1.29 21.39 5.16
CA ALA A 357 1.54 21.27 6.61
C ALA A 357 2.13 22.55 7.23
N GLY A 358 2.79 23.40 6.44
CA GLY A 358 3.24 24.69 6.94
C GLY A 358 4.23 25.42 6.05
N THR A 359 4.69 26.58 6.53
CA THR A 359 5.68 27.43 5.85
C THR A 359 6.80 27.81 6.83
N GLY A 360 7.92 28.34 6.32
CA GLY A 360 9.06 28.75 7.16
C GLY A 360 10.12 27.69 7.39
N TYR A 361 10.03 26.55 6.70
CA TYR A 361 10.99 25.45 6.77
C TYR A 361 12.26 25.71 5.93
N GLY A 362 12.35 26.85 5.22
CA GLY A 362 13.50 27.20 4.40
C GLY A 362 14.83 27.35 5.15
N GLN A 363 14.81 27.52 6.48
CA GLN A 363 16.01 27.69 7.30
C GLN A 363 16.45 26.43 8.05
N ILE A 364 15.76 25.30 7.87
CA ILE A 364 16.14 24.05 8.52
C ILE A 364 17.35 23.42 7.81
N THR A 365 18.16 22.70 8.60
CA THR A 365 19.33 21.95 8.16
C THR A 365 19.13 20.44 8.22
N ALA A 366 18.04 19.97 8.83
CA ALA A 366 17.60 18.57 8.80
C ALA A 366 16.08 18.48 9.02
N LEU A 367 15.50 17.44 8.44
CA LEU A 367 14.14 16.92 8.66
C LEU A 367 14.32 15.41 8.88
N LEU A 368 13.72 14.85 9.92
CA LEU A 368 13.74 13.42 10.21
C LEU A 368 12.45 13.01 10.94
N SER A 369 12.08 11.73 10.82
CA SER A 369 11.02 11.14 11.66
C SER A 369 11.41 11.22 13.14
N ALA A 370 10.45 11.57 14.00
CA ALA A 370 10.59 11.47 15.45
C ALA A 370 9.90 10.21 16.00
N GLY A 371 9.07 9.55 15.18
CA GLY A 371 8.10 8.57 15.63
C GLY A 371 7.11 9.19 16.62
N ASP A 372 6.37 8.38 17.37
CA ASP A 372 5.56 8.83 18.52
C ASP A 372 6.48 9.13 19.73
N PHE A 373 7.11 10.31 19.73
CA PHE A 373 8.18 10.66 20.66
C PHE A 373 7.67 11.07 22.05
N ASP A 374 6.44 11.58 22.12
CA ASP A 374 5.78 11.97 23.36
C ASP A 374 4.71 11.01 23.86
N ARG A 375 4.44 9.94 23.10
CA ARG A 375 3.52 8.84 23.44
C ARG A 375 2.07 9.28 23.54
N ASP A 376 1.66 10.23 22.70
CA ASP A 376 0.26 10.60 22.56
C ASP A 376 -0.50 9.75 21.53
N GLY A 377 0.22 8.90 20.79
CA GLY A 377 -0.33 7.98 19.80
C GLY A 377 -0.18 8.46 18.37
N ASP A 378 0.30 9.68 18.15
CA ASP A 378 0.47 10.28 16.83
C ASP A 378 1.95 10.33 16.42
N GLN A 379 2.23 10.19 15.13
CA GLN A 379 3.62 10.28 14.64
C GLN A 379 4.11 11.73 14.62
N ASP A 380 5.26 11.99 15.25
CA ASP A 380 5.87 13.31 15.33
C ASP A 380 7.01 13.53 14.33
N VAL A 381 7.43 14.80 14.22
CA VAL A 381 8.50 15.21 13.32
C VAL A 381 9.57 16.02 14.03
N PHE A 382 10.83 15.73 13.72
CA PHE A 382 11.94 16.59 14.13
C PHE A 382 12.43 17.48 12.98
N THR A 383 12.82 18.69 13.34
CA THR A 383 13.65 19.55 12.49
C THR A 383 14.87 20.03 13.23
N ARG A 384 15.95 20.30 12.49
CA ARG A 384 17.11 21.02 13.03
C ARG A 384 17.21 22.40 12.41
N ASP A 385 17.29 23.45 13.23
CA ASP A 385 17.52 24.82 12.74
C ASP A 385 19.01 25.10 12.44
N ALA A 386 19.31 26.26 11.85
CA ALA A 386 20.67 26.68 11.50
C ALA A 386 21.60 26.90 12.71
N ALA A 387 21.06 27.10 13.91
CA ALA A 387 21.84 27.23 15.15
C ALA A 387 22.18 25.86 15.77
N GLY A 388 21.71 24.75 15.20
CA GLY A 388 21.83 23.42 15.80
C GLY A 388 20.78 23.12 16.86
N ASN A 389 19.69 23.89 16.85
CA ASN A 389 18.39 23.67 17.46
C ASN A 389 17.69 22.38 17.04
N LEU A 390 17.62 21.30 17.84
CA LEU A 390 16.70 20.19 17.53
C LEU A 390 15.31 20.51 18.09
N ARG A 391 14.30 20.53 17.20
CA ARG A 391 12.93 20.94 17.51
C ARG A 391 11.93 19.83 17.17
N LEU A 392 11.08 19.50 18.13
CA LEU A 392 9.94 18.63 18.00
C LEU A 392 8.73 19.42 17.47
N HIS A 393 8.09 18.88 16.46
CA HIS A 393 6.80 19.30 15.96
C HIS A 393 5.82 18.18 16.30
N ALA A 394 5.12 18.33 17.43
CA ALA A 394 4.13 17.36 17.87
C ALA A 394 2.96 17.36 16.89
N ASN A 395 2.50 16.19 16.48
CA ASN A 395 1.38 16.03 15.58
C ASN A 395 0.06 15.89 16.36
N ASN A 396 -1.07 15.83 15.64
CA ASN A 396 -2.39 15.58 16.22
C ASN A 396 -3.15 14.45 15.51
N GLY A 397 -2.40 13.61 14.77
CA GLY A 397 -2.95 12.49 14.02
C GLY A 397 -3.75 12.90 12.78
N ALA A 398 -3.72 14.17 12.37
CA ALA A 398 -4.41 14.66 11.18
C ALA A 398 -3.50 15.50 10.26
N GLY A 399 -2.18 15.34 10.42
CA GLY A 399 -1.16 16.08 9.68
C GLY A 399 -1.07 17.56 10.09
N VAL A 400 -1.51 17.92 11.30
CA VAL A 400 -1.43 19.28 11.82
C VAL A 400 -0.44 19.35 12.97
N PHE A 401 0.71 19.97 12.69
CA PHE A 401 1.78 20.11 13.67
C PHE A 401 1.60 21.32 14.59
N ALA A 402 1.84 21.11 15.88
CA ALA A 402 1.88 22.15 16.89
C ALA A 402 3.09 23.10 16.70
N ALA A 403 3.07 24.22 17.41
CA ALA A 403 4.22 25.13 17.42
C ALA A 403 5.48 24.40 17.95
N PRO A 404 6.64 24.52 17.27
CA PRO A 404 7.79 23.67 17.55
C PRO A 404 8.39 23.94 18.93
N ARG A 405 8.69 22.86 19.66
CA ARG A 405 9.38 22.91 20.96
C ARG A 405 10.84 22.48 20.81
N THR A 406 11.76 23.21 21.42
CA THR A 406 13.18 22.80 21.44
C THR A 406 13.36 21.63 22.40
N VAL A 407 13.87 20.50 21.88
CA VAL A 407 14.13 19.27 22.64
C VAL A 407 15.62 18.98 22.80
N GLY A 408 16.48 19.71 22.09
CA GLY A 408 17.92 19.58 22.22
C GLY A 408 18.66 20.78 21.66
N VAL A 409 19.77 21.14 22.30
CA VAL A 409 20.70 22.18 21.85
C VAL A 409 22.08 21.56 21.56
N GLY A 410 22.88 22.22 20.73
CA GLY A 410 24.23 21.73 20.40
C GLY A 410 24.28 20.59 19.38
N TRP A 411 23.20 20.37 18.61
CA TRP A 411 23.14 19.33 17.58
C TRP A 411 23.78 19.74 16.25
N GLY A 412 24.34 20.95 16.17
CA GLY A 412 25.00 21.51 14.98
C GLY A 412 26.19 20.66 14.46
N PRO A 413 27.09 20.14 15.32
CA PRO A 413 28.23 19.34 14.89
C PRO A 413 27.88 17.97 14.28
N PHE A 414 26.64 17.49 14.41
CA PHE A 414 26.23 16.21 13.81
C PHE A 414 26.04 16.37 12.30
N THR A 415 26.65 15.48 11.53
CA THR A 415 26.66 15.51 10.06
C THR A 415 25.59 14.61 9.43
N ALA A 416 24.94 13.75 10.22
CA ALA A 416 23.76 12.98 9.84
C ALA A 416 22.89 12.75 11.08
N LEU A 417 21.58 12.83 10.89
CA LEU A 417 20.55 12.55 11.89
C LEU A 417 19.49 11.67 11.22
N VAL A 418 19.18 10.53 11.83
CA VAL A 418 18.08 9.64 11.42
C VAL A 418 17.41 9.11 12.67
N GLY A 419 16.11 8.82 12.65
CA GLY A 419 15.42 8.42 13.87
C GLY A 419 13.99 7.99 13.63
N GLY A 420 13.24 7.90 14.73
CA GLY A 420 11.83 7.53 14.73
C GLY A 420 11.57 6.04 14.95
N LEU A 421 12.60 5.26 15.28
CA LEU A 421 12.51 3.82 15.54
C LEU A 421 13.15 3.47 16.89
N ASP A 422 12.81 2.30 17.44
CA ASP A 422 13.26 1.80 18.74
C ASP A 422 14.44 0.82 18.57
N PHE A 423 15.68 1.33 18.59
CA PHE A 423 16.87 0.52 18.27
C PHE A 423 17.32 -0.35 19.44
N ASP A 424 16.89 -0.03 20.67
CA ASP A 424 17.23 -0.78 21.88
C ASP A 424 16.04 -1.56 22.49
N ARG A 425 14.90 -1.55 21.80
CA ARG A 425 13.66 -2.26 22.14
C ARG A 425 13.14 -1.92 23.54
N ASN A 426 13.32 -0.66 23.98
CA ASN A 426 12.81 -0.19 25.27
C ASN A 426 11.35 0.35 25.19
N GLY A 427 10.75 0.28 24.00
CA GLY A 427 9.42 0.74 23.62
C GLY A 427 9.36 2.22 23.26
N ARG A 428 10.49 2.93 23.13
CA ARG A 428 10.54 4.39 22.90
C ARG A 428 11.33 4.66 21.62
N THR A 429 10.97 5.74 20.95
CA THR A 429 11.66 6.12 19.73
C THR A 429 13.01 6.74 20.03
N ASP A 430 13.98 6.40 19.20
CA ASP A 430 15.38 6.81 19.34
C ASP A 430 15.86 7.62 18.12
N VAL A 431 17.01 8.27 18.29
CA VAL A 431 17.71 8.97 17.21
C VAL A 431 19.15 8.49 17.10
N LEU A 432 19.59 8.23 15.88
CA LEU A 432 21.00 8.03 15.55
C LEU A 432 21.61 9.33 15.03
N ALA A 433 22.75 9.70 15.62
CA ALA A 433 23.47 10.91 15.25
C ALA A 433 24.93 10.59 14.93
N ARG A 434 25.39 11.02 13.75
CA ARG A 434 26.80 10.87 13.35
C ARG A 434 27.56 12.16 13.59
N ASP A 435 28.60 12.13 14.42
CA ASP A 435 29.48 13.27 14.64
C ASP A 435 30.44 13.53 13.47
N SER A 436 31.18 14.65 13.51
CA SER A 436 32.11 15.06 12.45
C SER A 436 33.34 14.16 12.31
N VAL A 437 33.67 13.35 13.32
CA VAL A 437 34.82 12.42 13.31
C VAL A 437 34.40 10.97 13.03
N GLY A 438 33.12 10.75 12.71
CA GLY A 438 32.58 9.44 12.32
C GLY A 438 32.21 8.53 13.49
N GLY A 439 32.01 9.07 14.69
CA GLY A 439 31.29 8.39 15.76
C GLY A 439 29.80 8.36 15.46
N LEU A 440 29.17 7.19 15.56
CA LEU A 440 27.72 7.04 15.53
C LEU A 440 27.21 6.88 16.96
N TRP A 441 26.22 7.69 17.31
CA TRP A 441 25.64 7.78 18.64
C TRP A 441 24.16 7.41 18.59
N LEU A 442 23.71 6.62 19.55
CA LEU A 442 22.30 6.37 19.83
C LEU A 442 21.86 7.33 20.94
N TYR A 443 20.82 8.09 20.68
CA TYR A 443 20.14 8.96 21.62
C TYR A 443 18.81 8.34 21.97
N GLY A 444 18.71 7.81 23.19
CA GLY A 444 17.52 7.12 23.66
C GLY A 444 16.39 8.08 23.99
N GLY A 445 15.18 7.79 23.51
CA GLY A 445 13.97 8.54 23.90
C GLY A 445 13.53 8.25 25.34
N ASN A 446 12.84 9.21 25.96
CA ASN A 446 12.20 9.00 27.26
C ASN A 446 10.67 8.80 27.20
N GLY A 447 10.08 8.90 26.00
CA GLY A 447 8.62 8.78 25.79
C GLY A 447 7.81 9.89 26.44
N ARG A 448 8.44 11.01 26.76
CA ARG A 448 7.85 12.24 27.30
C ARG A 448 8.50 13.44 26.61
N ALA A 449 8.76 13.29 25.33
CA ALA A 449 9.28 14.35 24.50
C ALA A 449 10.68 14.85 24.97
N GLY A 450 11.54 13.92 25.40
CA GLY A 450 12.91 14.18 25.85
C GLY A 450 13.82 12.94 25.80
N TRP A 451 15.04 13.04 26.35
CA TRP A 451 16.10 12.03 26.20
C TRP A 451 16.35 11.23 27.49
N SER A 452 16.60 9.94 27.37
CA SER A 452 17.04 9.04 28.45
C SER A 452 18.56 8.97 28.59
N GLY A 453 19.30 9.31 27.53
CA GLY A 453 20.76 9.35 27.50
C GLY A 453 21.30 9.22 26.08
N ALA A 454 22.63 9.20 25.96
CA ALA A 454 23.30 8.96 24.69
C ALA A 454 24.44 7.96 24.87
N SER A 455 24.59 7.03 23.93
CA SER A 455 25.67 6.04 23.91
C SER A 455 26.32 6.02 22.54
N ARG A 456 27.63 5.75 22.49
CA ARG A 456 28.35 5.62 21.22
C ARG A 456 28.29 4.17 20.76
N ILE A 457 27.70 3.94 19.60
CA ILE A 457 27.38 2.61 19.07
C ILE A 457 28.18 2.25 17.82
N GLY A 458 29.05 3.15 17.34
CA GLY A 458 29.91 2.86 16.19
C GLY A 458 31.00 3.89 15.94
N THR A 459 31.96 3.49 15.10
CA THR A 459 33.12 4.32 14.68
C THR A 459 33.36 4.18 13.18
N GLY A 460 34.00 5.17 12.54
CA GLY A 460 34.38 5.10 11.12
C GLY A 460 33.23 5.42 10.15
N TRP A 461 32.13 5.99 10.64
CA TRP A 461 30.93 6.29 9.83
C TRP A 461 31.10 7.46 8.86
N THR A 462 32.28 8.09 8.82
CA THR A 462 32.67 9.03 7.75
C THR A 462 32.86 8.35 6.41
N ALA A 463 32.96 7.01 6.37
CA ALA A 463 33.00 6.23 5.12
C ALA A 463 31.68 6.30 4.32
N PHE A 464 30.57 6.68 4.96
CA PHE A 464 29.25 6.73 4.36
C PHE A 464 28.82 8.16 4.07
N ASP A 465 28.16 8.39 2.94
CA ASP A 465 27.60 9.70 2.59
C ASP A 465 26.09 9.78 2.88
N ARG A 466 25.43 8.64 3.10
CA ARG A 466 24.04 8.53 3.58
C ARG A 466 23.91 7.44 4.63
N ILE A 467 23.03 7.71 5.58
CA ILE A 467 22.52 6.78 6.60
C ILE A 467 21.01 6.93 6.56
N LEU A 468 20.28 5.82 6.62
CA LEU A 468 18.82 5.79 6.68
C LEU A 468 18.35 4.51 7.39
N THR A 469 17.09 4.50 7.78
CA THR A 469 16.50 3.47 8.65
C THR A 469 15.33 2.80 7.92
N PRO A 470 15.52 1.62 7.31
CA PRO A 470 14.48 0.96 6.53
C PRO A 470 13.35 0.29 7.36
N GLY A 471 13.47 0.25 8.69
CA GLY A 471 12.72 -0.65 9.56
C GLY A 471 13.49 -1.96 9.80
N ASP A 472 12.80 -3.01 10.24
CA ASP A 472 13.33 -4.38 10.34
C ASP A 472 13.51 -5.03 8.95
N PHE A 473 14.59 -4.66 8.26
CA PHE A 473 14.82 -5.02 6.87
C PHE A 473 15.05 -6.53 6.65
N ASP A 474 15.52 -7.24 7.67
CA ASP A 474 15.75 -8.68 7.61
C ASP A 474 14.83 -9.59 8.42
N GLY A 475 13.81 -9.03 9.06
CA GLY A 475 12.70 -9.76 9.67
C GLY A 475 13.08 -10.44 10.98
N ASP A 476 14.08 -9.92 11.68
CA ASP A 476 14.58 -10.48 12.94
C ASP A 476 14.00 -9.78 14.20
N GLY A 477 13.06 -8.87 13.95
CA GLY A 477 12.33 -8.04 14.91
C GLY A 477 13.14 -6.83 15.40
N ALA A 478 14.37 -6.62 14.94
CA ALA A 478 15.21 -5.50 15.36
C ALA A 478 15.27 -4.44 14.27
N GLU A 479 15.33 -3.19 14.69
CA GLU A 479 15.42 -2.08 13.75
C GLU A 479 16.80 -2.02 13.09
N ASP A 480 16.81 -1.94 11.77
CA ASP A 480 18.04 -1.98 10.97
C ASP A 480 18.49 -0.59 10.51
N VAL A 481 19.74 -0.54 10.04
CA VAL A 481 20.30 0.64 9.36
C VAL A 481 20.86 0.28 8.00
N LEU A 482 20.57 1.11 7.01
CA LEU A 482 21.27 1.11 5.72
C LEU A 482 22.23 2.29 5.66
N ALA A 483 23.45 2.02 5.21
CA ALA A 483 24.48 3.03 4.99
C ALA A 483 25.03 2.94 3.58
N ARG A 484 25.09 4.08 2.89
CA ARG A 484 25.60 4.18 1.52
C ARG A 484 26.96 4.86 1.52
N ASP A 485 27.91 4.31 0.76
CA ASP A 485 29.18 4.98 0.48
C ASP A 485 29.11 5.87 -0.76
N ALA A 486 30.13 6.70 -0.99
CA ALA A 486 30.20 7.61 -2.13
C ALA A 486 30.24 6.89 -3.49
N ALA A 487 30.61 5.60 -3.53
CA ALA A 487 30.58 4.79 -4.75
C ALA A 487 29.17 4.25 -5.05
N GLY A 488 28.23 4.40 -4.13
CA GLY A 488 26.86 3.90 -4.24
C GLY A 488 26.71 2.43 -3.84
N THR A 489 27.62 1.90 -3.02
CA THR A 489 27.44 0.61 -2.35
C THR A 489 26.56 0.82 -1.13
N LEU A 490 25.52 0.01 -1.00
CA LEU A 490 24.58 0.03 0.11
C LEU A 490 24.83 -1.16 1.03
N ARG A 491 25.10 -0.88 2.30
CA ARG A 491 25.40 -1.87 3.33
C ARG A 491 24.30 -1.86 4.39
N LEU A 492 23.80 -3.05 4.71
CA LEU A 492 22.91 -3.31 5.82
C LEU A 492 23.72 -3.55 7.09
N TYR A 493 23.29 -2.90 8.15
CA TYR A 493 23.71 -3.09 9.53
C TYR A 493 22.51 -3.66 10.29
N PRO A 494 22.42 -4.99 10.43
CA PRO A 494 21.28 -5.57 11.11
C PRO A 494 21.30 -5.23 12.59
N GLY A 495 20.16 -4.87 13.16
CA GLY A 495 20.01 -4.55 14.57
C GLY A 495 20.28 -5.75 15.47
N ASN A 496 20.70 -5.48 16.70
CA ASN A 496 20.73 -6.50 17.75
C ASN A 496 19.62 -6.33 18.80
N GLY A 497 18.77 -5.31 18.64
CA GLY A 497 17.69 -4.97 19.59
C GLY A 497 18.19 -4.45 20.95
N SER A 498 19.43 -3.97 21.03
CA SER A 498 20.03 -3.40 22.25
C SER A 498 20.91 -2.20 21.93
N GLY A 499 20.60 -1.48 20.83
CA GLY A 499 21.37 -0.31 20.40
C GLY A 499 22.73 -0.63 19.77
N GLY A 500 22.85 -1.78 19.10
CA GLY A 500 24.07 -2.17 18.38
C GLY A 500 23.77 -3.02 17.15
N TRP A 501 24.84 -3.54 16.52
CA TRP A 501 24.75 -4.19 15.21
C TRP A 501 25.22 -5.64 15.25
N ARG A 502 24.53 -6.50 14.48
CA ARG A 502 25.05 -7.79 14.03
C ARG A 502 26.00 -7.59 12.85
N THR A 503 26.50 -8.70 12.29
CA THR A 503 27.46 -8.67 11.18
C THR A 503 26.92 -7.91 9.95
N PRO A 504 27.54 -6.78 9.55
CA PRO A 504 27.07 -5.99 8.42
C PRO A 504 27.32 -6.69 7.07
N ARG A 505 26.42 -6.51 6.10
CA ARG A 505 26.52 -7.12 4.76
C ARG A 505 26.12 -6.15 3.64
N ILE A 506 26.66 -6.35 2.44
CA ILE A 506 26.28 -5.55 1.27
C ILE A 506 24.93 -6.05 0.75
N VAL A 507 23.99 -5.14 0.53
CA VAL A 507 22.65 -5.45 0.02
C VAL A 507 22.33 -4.75 -1.30
N GLY A 508 23.22 -3.88 -1.80
CA GLY A 508 23.03 -3.27 -3.12
C GLY A 508 24.25 -2.49 -3.62
N THR A 509 24.26 -2.22 -4.93
CA THR A 509 25.27 -1.41 -5.62
C THR A 509 24.59 -0.53 -6.66
N GLY A 510 25.24 0.58 -7.07
CA GLY A 510 24.71 1.47 -8.12
C GLY A 510 23.77 2.57 -7.61
N TRP A 511 23.79 2.85 -6.31
CA TRP A 511 22.94 3.86 -5.66
C TRP A 511 23.45 5.30 -5.80
N SER A 512 24.56 5.52 -6.51
CA SER A 512 25.17 6.86 -6.69
C SER A 512 24.30 7.84 -7.47
N GLY A 513 23.35 7.33 -8.27
CA GLY A 513 22.36 8.15 -9.00
C GLY A 513 21.23 8.72 -8.14
N MET A 514 21.14 8.34 -6.85
CA MET A 514 20.08 8.80 -5.94
C MET A 514 20.54 10.04 -5.18
N LYS A 515 19.83 11.16 -5.40
CA LYS A 515 20.08 12.45 -4.76
C LYS A 515 19.66 12.43 -3.29
N MET A 516 18.47 11.89 -3.03
CA MET A 516 17.87 11.76 -1.70
C MET A 516 17.47 10.31 -1.46
N MET A 517 17.60 9.87 -0.21
CA MET A 517 17.22 8.54 0.26
C MET A 517 16.72 8.68 1.69
N ALA A 518 15.58 8.06 1.99
CA ALA A 518 14.98 8.05 3.33
C ALA A 518 14.37 6.68 3.61
N GLY A 519 14.28 6.37 4.90
CA GLY A 519 13.44 5.28 5.39
C GLY A 519 11.96 5.64 5.33
N PRO A 520 11.06 4.70 5.71
CA PRO A 520 9.63 4.96 5.71
C PRO A 520 9.15 5.71 6.96
N GLY A 521 10.02 5.88 7.96
CA GLY A 521 9.64 6.30 9.31
C GLY A 521 9.15 5.10 10.14
N ALA A 522 8.61 5.37 11.32
CA ALA A 522 7.91 4.35 12.11
C ALA A 522 6.86 3.65 11.25
N GLU A 523 6.60 2.38 11.51
CA GLU A 523 5.47 1.69 10.87
C GLU A 523 4.18 2.50 11.06
N ALA A 524 3.30 2.49 10.06
CA ALA A 524 1.94 2.97 10.24
C ALA A 524 1.24 1.97 11.15
N VAL A 525 1.62 1.99 12.43
CA VAL A 525 0.81 1.40 13.47
C VAL A 525 -0.41 2.30 13.55
N ALA A 526 -1.46 1.95 12.82
CA ALA A 526 -2.81 2.17 13.31
C ALA A 526 -2.75 1.69 14.76
N SER A 527 -2.67 2.62 15.71
CA SER A 527 -2.51 2.42 17.15
C SER A 527 -2.79 0.97 17.56
N VAL A 528 -1.76 0.09 17.50
CA VAL A 528 -1.90 -1.38 17.31
C VAL A 528 -3.35 -1.85 17.38
N ALA A 529 -4.04 -1.62 16.27
CA ALA A 529 -5.29 -2.23 16.03
C ALA A 529 -5.00 -3.56 15.42
N LEU A 530 -4.61 -4.48 16.29
CA LEU A 530 -4.67 -5.93 16.16
C LEU A 530 -5.10 -6.48 14.77
N ALA A 531 -4.36 -6.14 13.71
CA ALA A 531 -4.31 -6.90 12.46
C ALA A 531 -3.53 -8.20 12.69
N THR A 532 -2.77 -8.30 13.79
CA THR A 532 -2.46 -9.59 14.42
C THR A 532 -3.66 -10.08 15.22
N GLY A 533 -4.72 -10.50 14.51
CA GLY A 533 -5.82 -11.23 15.12
C GLY A 533 -5.31 -12.43 15.91
N MET A 534 -6.02 -12.74 16.99
CA MET A 534 -5.78 -13.89 17.85
C MET A 534 -5.44 -15.15 17.04
N GLY A 535 -4.42 -15.90 17.43
CA GLY A 535 -4.31 -17.30 16.98
C GLY A 535 -3.15 -17.70 16.06
N ASP A 536 -2.10 -16.91 15.82
CA ASP A 536 -0.85 -17.50 15.28
C ASP A 536 -0.09 -18.20 16.42
N LEU A 537 -0.25 -19.53 16.50
CA LEU A 537 0.39 -20.37 17.51
C LEU A 537 1.73 -20.93 17.02
N THR A 538 1.96 -20.92 15.71
CA THR A 538 3.11 -21.54 15.07
C THR A 538 4.18 -20.56 14.60
N GLY A 539 3.93 -19.26 14.76
CA GLY A 539 4.83 -18.17 14.38
C GLY A 539 5.08 -18.09 12.88
N ASP A 540 4.21 -18.67 12.07
CA ASP A 540 4.34 -18.71 10.62
C ASP A 540 3.61 -17.56 9.91
N GLY A 541 2.96 -16.68 10.68
CA GLY A 541 2.20 -15.54 10.21
C GLY A 541 0.78 -15.88 9.74
N ALA A 542 0.40 -17.16 9.72
CA ALA A 542 -0.96 -17.59 9.46
C ALA A 542 -1.74 -17.79 10.77
N ARG A 543 -3.07 -17.77 10.68
CA ARG A 543 -3.92 -17.97 11.84
C ARG A 543 -4.25 -19.45 12.04
N ASP A 544 -4.07 -19.90 13.26
CA ASP A 544 -4.23 -21.27 13.71
C ASP A 544 -5.46 -21.42 14.61
N LEU A 545 -5.89 -22.67 14.80
CA LEU A 545 -6.85 -23.03 15.84
C LEU A 545 -6.27 -24.05 16.80
N LEU A 546 -6.68 -23.96 18.06
CA LEU A 546 -6.50 -25.04 19.02
C LEU A 546 -7.82 -25.78 19.21
N ALA A 547 -7.84 -27.10 19.01
CA ALA A 547 -9.05 -27.89 19.21
C ALA A 547 -8.78 -29.20 19.96
N GLN A 548 -9.73 -29.56 20.82
CA GLN A 548 -9.69 -30.78 21.62
C GLN A 548 -10.67 -31.82 21.08
N ASP A 549 -10.14 -32.99 20.71
CA ASP A 549 -10.84 -34.13 20.12
C ASP A 549 -11.29 -35.10 21.23
N THR A 550 -12.56 -35.49 21.23
CA THR A 550 -13.17 -36.35 22.25
C THR A 550 -12.39 -37.66 22.42
N GLY A 551 -11.69 -37.79 23.55
CA GLY A 551 -10.97 -39.02 23.92
C GLY A 551 -9.68 -39.29 23.14
N VAL A 552 -9.25 -38.40 22.25
CA VAL A 552 -8.03 -38.57 21.44
C VAL A 552 -6.90 -37.65 21.92
N GLY A 553 -7.15 -36.34 22.06
CA GLY A 553 -6.11 -35.38 22.43
C GLY A 553 -6.39 -33.95 21.97
N THR A 554 -5.45 -33.04 22.24
CA THR A 554 -5.53 -31.64 21.81
C THR A 554 -4.60 -31.40 20.62
N TRP A 555 -5.08 -30.64 19.65
CA TRP A 555 -4.45 -30.45 18.35
C TRP A 555 -4.33 -28.96 18.03
N ILE A 556 -3.20 -28.58 17.45
CA ILE A 556 -3.04 -27.32 16.72
C ILE A 556 -3.40 -27.61 15.25
N TYR A 557 -4.26 -26.77 14.68
CA TYR A 557 -4.62 -26.76 13.27
C TYR A 557 -3.98 -25.54 12.65
N PRO A 558 -2.79 -25.66 12.03
CA PRO A 558 -2.13 -24.49 11.48
C PRO A 558 -2.83 -23.99 10.22
N GLY A 559 -3.00 -22.68 10.10
CA GLY A 559 -3.53 -22.05 8.89
C GLY A 559 -2.53 -22.11 7.73
N ASN A 560 -3.01 -21.92 6.51
CA ASN A 560 -2.14 -21.75 5.34
C ASN A 560 -2.10 -20.29 4.83
N GLY A 561 -2.73 -19.36 5.54
CA GLY A 561 -2.82 -17.94 5.15
C GLY A 561 -3.64 -17.69 3.90
N SER A 562 -4.52 -18.62 3.52
CA SER A 562 -5.40 -18.49 2.34
C SER A 562 -6.77 -19.13 2.59
N GLY A 563 -7.15 -19.26 3.86
CA GLY A 563 -8.42 -19.80 4.32
C GLY A 563 -8.51 -21.32 4.22
N GLY A 564 -7.39 -22.00 4.45
CA GLY A 564 -7.30 -23.46 4.52
C GLY A 564 -6.28 -23.91 5.58
N TRP A 565 -6.15 -25.23 5.74
CA TRP A 565 -5.34 -25.84 6.80
C TRP A 565 -4.06 -26.47 6.27
N LEU A 566 -2.99 -26.37 7.05
CA LEU A 566 -1.85 -27.26 6.99
C LEU A 566 -2.12 -28.55 7.79
N PRO A 567 -1.25 -29.58 7.69
CA PRO A 567 -1.39 -30.77 8.50
C PRO A 567 -1.42 -30.45 10.02
N ARG A 568 -2.47 -30.89 10.71
CA ARG A 568 -2.62 -30.70 12.16
C ARG A 568 -1.48 -31.34 12.94
N ARG A 569 -1.13 -30.74 14.08
CA ARG A 569 -0.06 -31.18 14.98
C ARG A 569 -0.61 -31.43 16.38
N THR A 570 -0.03 -32.35 17.14
CA THR A 570 -0.42 -32.53 18.55
C THR A 570 0.04 -31.33 19.35
N ALA A 571 -0.86 -30.77 20.18
CA ALA A 571 -0.52 -29.68 21.08
C ALA A 571 0.21 -30.23 22.32
N PRO A 572 1.49 -29.87 22.56
CA PRO A 572 2.19 -30.29 23.78
C PRO A 572 1.60 -29.57 25.00
N GLY A 573 1.67 -30.20 26.18
CA GLY A 573 1.22 -29.61 27.44
C GLY A 573 0.09 -30.38 28.14
N ASP A 574 -0.30 -29.89 29.33
CA ASP A 574 -1.39 -30.47 30.12
C ASP A 574 -2.73 -29.81 29.78
N TRP A 575 -3.48 -30.45 28.88
CA TRP A 575 -4.79 -29.98 28.41
C TRP A 575 -5.98 -30.72 29.05
N LYS A 576 -5.72 -31.60 30.04
CA LYS A 576 -6.77 -32.42 30.67
C LYS A 576 -7.56 -31.61 31.70
N GLY A 577 -8.87 -31.85 31.78
CA GLY A 577 -9.74 -31.22 32.78
C GLY A 577 -10.11 -29.76 32.50
N LEU A 578 -9.81 -29.27 31.29
CA LEU A 578 -10.20 -27.95 30.81
C LEU A 578 -11.64 -27.97 30.29
N ASN A 579 -12.37 -26.87 30.49
CA ASN A 579 -13.74 -26.69 29.97
C ASN A 579 -13.92 -25.42 29.13
N LEU A 580 -12.83 -24.67 28.92
CA LEU A 580 -12.76 -23.51 28.06
C LEU A 580 -11.33 -23.33 27.56
N VAL A 581 -11.19 -22.99 26.29
CA VAL A 581 -9.95 -22.51 25.67
C VAL A 581 -10.31 -21.23 24.92
N LEU A 582 -9.44 -20.22 25.02
CA LEU A 582 -9.60 -18.91 24.40
C LEU A 582 -8.38 -18.61 23.52
N GLY A 583 -8.62 -17.80 22.49
CA GLY A 583 -7.63 -17.44 21.47
C GLY A 583 -6.36 -16.78 22.00
N ALA A 584 -5.32 -16.84 21.17
CA ALA A 584 -3.95 -16.54 21.57
C ALA A 584 -3.67 -15.03 21.61
N GLY A 585 -3.32 -14.48 22.77
CA GLY A 585 -3.00 -13.06 22.98
C GLY A 585 -1.70 -12.88 23.76
N ASP A 586 -1.00 -11.76 23.59
CA ASP A 586 0.23 -11.49 24.33
C ASP A 586 -0.10 -10.83 25.68
N PHE A 587 -0.36 -11.65 26.69
CA PHE A 587 -0.80 -11.16 28.01
C PHE A 587 0.36 -10.71 28.90
N ASN A 588 1.61 -11.02 28.55
CA ASN A 588 2.80 -10.72 29.34
C ASN A 588 3.88 -9.90 28.60
N ARG A 589 3.54 -9.34 27.44
CA ARG A 589 4.40 -8.52 26.59
C ARG A 589 5.75 -9.17 26.26
N ASP A 590 5.77 -10.50 26.12
CA ASP A 590 6.99 -11.19 25.68
C ASP A 590 7.10 -11.31 24.15
N GLY A 591 6.12 -10.75 23.43
CA GLY A 591 6.05 -10.76 21.98
C GLY A 591 5.45 -12.05 21.41
N LEU A 592 5.12 -13.03 22.25
CA LEU A 592 4.53 -14.31 21.86
C LEU A 592 3.04 -14.33 22.23
N ARG A 593 2.23 -15.08 21.47
CA ARG A 593 0.77 -15.15 21.68
C ARG A 593 0.44 -16.36 22.56
N ASP A 594 0.00 -16.11 23.79
CA ASP A 594 -0.32 -17.13 24.78
C ASP A 594 -1.75 -17.64 24.67
N VAL A 595 -2.00 -18.88 25.07
CA VAL A 595 -3.35 -19.43 25.19
C VAL A 595 -3.86 -19.29 26.62
N LEU A 596 -5.11 -18.85 26.79
CA LEU A 596 -5.81 -18.94 28.06
C LEU A 596 -6.77 -20.13 28.08
N ALA A 597 -6.81 -20.84 29.20
CA ALA A 597 -7.75 -21.92 29.42
C ALA A 597 -8.33 -21.90 30.84
N ARG A 598 -9.57 -22.36 30.98
CA ARG A 598 -10.23 -22.52 32.28
C ARG A 598 -10.41 -24.01 32.57
N ASP A 599 -10.07 -24.40 33.79
CA ASP A 599 -10.36 -25.75 34.28
C ASP A 599 -11.75 -25.88 34.92
N ALA A 600 -12.14 -27.11 35.23
CA ALA A 600 -13.42 -27.40 35.88
C ALA A 600 -13.57 -26.78 37.29
N ALA A 601 -12.47 -26.43 37.97
CA ALA A 601 -12.52 -25.73 39.26
C ALA A 601 -12.74 -24.22 39.11
N GLY A 602 -12.62 -23.69 37.89
CA GLY A 602 -12.73 -22.26 37.61
C GLY A 602 -11.42 -21.52 37.80
N ASP A 603 -10.29 -22.22 37.80
CA ASP A 603 -8.98 -21.57 37.69
C ASP A 603 -8.70 -21.23 36.22
N LEU A 604 -8.16 -20.03 36.00
CA LEU A 604 -7.72 -19.56 34.70
C LEU A 604 -6.21 -19.72 34.59
N TRP A 605 -5.78 -20.37 33.52
CA TRP A 605 -4.40 -20.74 33.25
C TRP A 605 -3.93 -20.09 31.95
N ARG A 606 -2.74 -19.50 31.97
CA ARG A 606 -1.99 -19.04 30.80
C ARG A 606 -1.01 -20.10 30.37
N TYR A 607 -0.98 -20.41 29.08
CA TYR A 607 -0.05 -21.33 28.45
C TYR A 607 0.91 -20.48 27.60
N PRO A 608 2.14 -20.22 28.11
CA PRO A 608 3.12 -19.43 27.37
C PRO A 608 3.48 -20.11 26.06
N SER A 609 3.39 -19.39 24.95
CA SER A 609 3.77 -19.93 23.64
C SER A 609 5.28 -19.86 23.43
N ASP A 610 5.83 -20.75 22.60
CA ASP A 610 7.18 -20.62 22.04
C ASP A 610 7.20 -20.12 20.59
N ALA A 611 6.02 -19.77 20.04
CA ALA A 611 5.78 -19.34 18.67
C ALA A 611 6.32 -20.31 17.59
N VAL A 612 6.41 -21.61 17.88
CA VAL A 612 6.63 -22.66 16.87
C VAL A 612 5.65 -23.83 17.05
N GLY A 613 4.56 -23.61 17.78
CA GLY A 613 3.52 -24.58 18.10
C GLY A 613 3.75 -25.37 19.39
N GLY A 614 4.67 -24.92 20.24
CA GLY A 614 4.90 -25.46 21.57
C GLY A 614 4.42 -24.54 22.69
N PHE A 615 4.21 -25.12 23.87
CA PHE A 615 3.75 -24.42 25.06
C PHE A 615 4.65 -24.73 26.26
N GLY A 616 5.02 -23.68 26.98
CA GLY A 616 5.73 -23.77 28.25
C GLY A 616 4.85 -24.34 29.38
N ALA A 617 5.42 -24.41 30.59
CA ALA A 617 4.65 -24.78 31.77
C ALA A 617 3.55 -23.74 32.02
N ARG A 618 2.30 -24.19 32.17
CA ARG A 618 1.17 -23.28 32.40
C ARG A 618 1.35 -22.48 33.69
N VAL A 619 0.95 -21.22 33.65
CA VAL A 619 1.02 -20.26 34.76
C VAL A 619 -0.41 -19.92 35.18
N LYS A 620 -0.69 -19.90 36.49
CA LYS A 620 -2.02 -19.54 36.97
C LYS A 620 -2.25 -18.04 36.80
N ALA A 621 -3.23 -17.66 35.98
CA ALA A 621 -3.60 -16.28 35.70
C ALA A 621 -4.72 -15.76 36.61
N GLY A 622 -5.55 -16.66 37.16
CA GLY A 622 -6.60 -16.28 38.11
C GLY A 622 -7.36 -17.46 38.71
N ASN A 623 -8.28 -17.16 39.62
CA ASN A 623 -9.21 -18.11 40.24
C ASN A 623 -10.63 -17.49 40.31
N GLY A 624 -11.65 -18.33 40.52
CA GLY A 624 -13.04 -17.87 40.67
C GLY A 624 -13.79 -17.63 39.35
N TRP A 625 -13.26 -18.12 38.23
CA TRP A 625 -13.83 -17.89 36.90
C TRP A 625 -15.00 -18.80 36.54
N SER A 626 -15.44 -19.69 37.45
CA SER A 626 -16.59 -20.57 37.24
C SER A 626 -17.93 -19.84 37.27
N GLY A 627 -17.98 -18.62 37.82
CA GLY A 627 -19.19 -17.78 37.87
C GLY A 627 -19.54 -17.05 36.57
N PHE A 628 -18.65 -17.08 35.56
CA PHE A 628 -18.86 -16.41 34.28
C PHE A 628 -19.46 -17.34 33.23
N THR A 629 -20.49 -16.84 32.53
CA THR A 629 -21.19 -17.51 31.44
C THR A 629 -20.46 -17.37 30.11
N ALA A 630 -19.65 -16.32 29.95
CA ALA A 630 -18.74 -16.12 28.84
C ALA A 630 -17.43 -15.48 29.35
N ILE A 631 -16.30 -15.88 28.77
CA ILE A 631 -14.98 -15.26 28.96
C ILE A 631 -14.39 -15.15 27.56
N VAL A 632 -13.85 -14.00 27.21
CA VAL A 632 -13.37 -13.69 25.86
C VAL A 632 -12.08 -12.88 25.98
N GLY A 633 -11.02 -13.32 25.29
CA GLY A 633 -9.87 -12.46 24.97
C GLY A 633 -10.36 -11.37 24.04
N ALA A 634 -10.35 -10.12 24.50
CA ALA A 634 -10.93 -9.01 23.75
C ALA A 634 -9.88 -8.19 22.98
N GLY A 635 -8.58 -8.43 23.22
CA GLY A 635 -7.52 -7.54 22.75
C GLY A 635 -7.34 -6.34 23.69
N ASP A 636 -6.57 -5.36 23.25
CA ASP A 636 -6.37 -4.11 23.97
C ASP A 636 -7.58 -3.17 23.76
N LEU A 637 -8.46 -3.04 24.76
CA LEU A 637 -9.69 -2.25 24.63
C LEU A 637 -9.51 -0.78 25.00
N ASP A 638 -8.42 -0.38 25.66
CA ASP A 638 -8.19 1.00 26.11
C ASP A 638 -6.89 1.64 25.63
N GLY A 639 -6.16 0.97 24.74
CA GLY A 639 -4.99 1.49 24.04
C GLY A 639 -3.72 1.49 24.90
N ASP A 640 -3.69 0.76 26.01
CA ASP A 640 -2.52 0.70 26.91
C ASP A 640 -1.49 -0.36 26.51
N ARG A 641 -1.76 -1.09 25.41
CA ARG A 641 -0.97 -2.20 24.85
C ARG A 641 -0.93 -3.45 25.74
N ASP A 642 -1.79 -3.53 26.75
CA ASP A 642 -2.04 -4.75 27.50
C ASP A 642 -3.33 -5.42 27.03
N TRP A 643 -3.26 -6.73 26.80
CA TRP A 643 -4.43 -7.47 26.34
C TRP A 643 -5.44 -7.64 27.46
N ASP A 644 -6.67 -7.23 27.18
CA ASP A 644 -7.78 -7.32 28.10
C ASP A 644 -8.60 -8.60 27.93
N LEU A 645 -9.30 -8.95 29.01
CA LEU A 645 -10.41 -9.89 28.96
C LEU A 645 -11.73 -9.18 29.14
N VAL A 646 -12.77 -9.71 28.48
CA VAL A 646 -14.15 -9.44 28.86
C VAL A 646 -14.84 -10.71 29.35
N ALA A 647 -15.66 -10.57 30.38
CA ALA A 647 -16.40 -11.70 30.94
C ALA A 647 -17.83 -11.31 31.32
N THR A 648 -18.78 -12.20 31.07
CA THR A 648 -20.19 -12.01 31.40
C THR A 648 -20.54 -12.80 32.65
N ASP A 649 -21.02 -12.14 33.69
CA ASP A 649 -21.46 -12.82 34.90
C ASP A 649 -22.87 -13.42 34.79
N ALA A 650 -23.27 -14.22 35.79
CA ALA A 650 -24.59 -14.86 35.82
C ALA A 650 -25.78 -13.88 35.91
N ALA A 651 -25.53 -12.62 36.31
CA ALA A 651 -26.55 -11.56 36.34
C ALA A 651 -26.68 -10.87 34.96
N GLY A 652 -25.73 -11.09 34.05
CA GLY A 652 -25.69 -10.49 32.72
C GLY A 652 -24.94 -9.17 32.65
N VAL A 653 -24.09 -8.88 33.64
CA VAL A 653 -23.14 -7.76 33.57
C VAL A 653 -21.94 -8.19 32.73
N LEU A 654 -21.53 -7.35 31.79
CA LEU A 654 -20.28 -7.51 31.05
C LEU A 654 -19.19 -6.74 31.78
N TRP A 655 -18.10 -7.42 32.12
CA TRP A 655 -16.96 -6.88 32.84
C TRP A 655 -15.73 -6.83 31.93
N ARG A 656 -14.98 -5.73 31.96
CA ARG A 656 -13.59 -5.66 31.48
C ARG A 656 -12.65 -6.02 32.62
N TYR A 657 -11.65 -6.84 32.31
CA TYR A 657 -10.50 -7.14 33.15
C TYR A 657 -9.26 -6.58 32.45
N PRO A 658 -8.75 -5.42 32.90
CA PRO A 658 -7.59 -4.80 32.30
C PRO A 658 -6.37 -5.73 32.37
N GLY A 659 -5.62 -5.89 31.29
CA GLY A 659 -4.34 -6.58 31.33
C GLY A 659 -3.33 -5.83 32.22
N ASP A 660 -2.33 -6.54 32.77
CA ASP A 660 -1.23 -5.91 33.53
C ASP A 660 0.14 -5.99 32.84
N GLY A 661 0.16 -6.56 31.64
CA GLY A 661 1.36 -6.78 30.82
C GLY A 661 2.35 -7.78 31.41
N LYS A 662 1.96 -8.55 32.42
CA LYS A 662 2.80 -9.55 33.10
C LYS A 662 2.15 -10.93 33.12
N GLY A 663 1.03 -11.10 32.42
CA GLY A 663 0.22 -12.32 32.37
C GLY A 663 -0.89 -12.38 33.42
N GLY A 664 -1.16 -11.28 34.12
CA GLY A 664 -2.25 -11.13 35.09
C GLY A 664 -3.27 -10.07 34.66
N PHE A 665 -4.25 -9.82 35.54
CA PHE A 665 -5.33 -8.86 35.30
C PHE A 665 -5.50 -7.89 36.47
N GLY A 666 -5.78 -6.63 36.15
CA GLY A 666 -6.11 -5.56 37.08
C GLY A 666 -7.52 -5.66 37.66
N ALA A 667 -7.94 -4.58 38.34
CA ALA A 667 -9.27 -4.51 38.94
C ALA A 667 -10.37 -4.45 37.85
N PRO A 668 -11.43 -5.28 37.93
CA PRO A 668 -12.44 -5.33 36.89
C PRO A 668 -13.38 -4.11 36.91
N ALA A 669 -13.85 -3.71 35.73
CA ALA A 669 -14.80 -2.62 35.53
C ALA A 669 -16.05 -3.12 34.80
N ALA A 670 -17.24 -2.69 35.22
CA ALA A 670 -18.49 -3.02 34.53
C ALA A 670 -18.62 -2.15 33.27
N ILE A 671 -18.76 -2.79 32.11
CA ILE A 671 -18.78 -2.14 30.79
C ILE A 671 -20.08 -2.38 30.02
N GLY A 672 -20.98 -3.21 30.54
CA GLY A 672 -22.27 -3.48 29.90
C GLY A 672 -23.26 -4.23 30.78
N GLN A 673 -24.52 -4.25 30.36
CA GLN A 673 -25.65 -4.93 31.02
C GLN A 673 -26.50 -5.67 29.99
N GLY A 674 -27.25 -6.69 30.41
CA GLY A 674 -28.18 -7.43 29.56
C GLY A 674 -27.55 -8.55 28.71
N TRP A 675 -26.40 -9.07 29.12
CA TRP A 675 -25.63 -10.08 28.37
C TRP A 675 -25.98 -11.53 28.74
N LYS A 676 -26.87 -11.73 29.71
CA LYS A 676 -27.18 -13.05 30.31
C LYS A 676 -27.61 -14.10 29.29
N ASP A 677 -28.39 -13.70 28.29
CA ASP A 677 -29.02 -14.64 27.36
C ASP A 677 -28.27 -14.74 26.01
N MET A 678 -27.09 -14.14 25.86
CA MET A 678 -26.31 -14.26 24.64
C MET A 678 -25.89 -15.73 24.43
N ARG A 679 -26.17 -16.28 23.25
CA ARG A 679 -25.83 -17.66 22.89
C ARG A 679 -24.31 -17.85 22.73
N ARG A 680 -23.64 -16.80 22.27
CA ARG A 680 -22.19 -16.77 22.04
C ARG A 680 -21.70 -15.33 22.10
N VAL A 681 -20.52 -15.14 22.67
CA VAL A 681 -19.77 -13.89 22.66
C VAL A 681 -18.34 -14.24 22.28
N PHE A 682 -17.75 -13.53 21.34
CA PHE A 682 -16.37 -13.71 20.91
C PHE A 682 -15.85 -12.41 20.29
N SER A 683 -14.54 -12.21 20.31
CA SER A 683 -13.91 -11.08 19.63
C SER A 683 -13.31 -11.55 18.31
N PRO A 684 -13.57 -10.85 17.19
CA PRO A 684 -12.84 -11.02 15.95
C PRO A 684 -11.55 -10.19 15.85
N GLY A 685 -11.19 -9.40 16.87
CA GLY A 685 -10.27 -8.27 16.66
C GLY A 685 -10.99 -7.11 16.00
N ASP A 686 -10.30 -6.36 15.13
CA ASP A 686 -10.89 -5.23 14.41
C ASP A 686 -11.71 -5.71 13.19
N PHE A 687 -13.02 -5.83 13.36
CA PHE A 687 -13.91 -6.34 12.32
C PHE A 687 -14.43 -5.24 11.40
N ASP A 688 -14.35 -3.98 11.81
CA ASP A 688 -14.84 -2.84 11.06
C ASP A 688 -13.84 -1.81 10.57
N GLY A 689 -12.57 -2.09 10.77
CA GLY A 689 -11.44 -1.32 10.27
C GLY A 689 -11.27 0.01 10.98
N ASP A 690 -11.82 0.17 12.18
CA ASP A 690 -11.76 1.42 12.96
C ASP A 690 -10.54 1.48 13.89
N ALA A 691 -9.67 0.50 13.75
CA ALA A 691 -8.46 0.33 14.51
C ALA A 691 -8.71 -0.03 16.00
N ARG A 692 -9.83 -0.67 16.34
CA ARG A 692 -10.14 -1.04 17.73
C ARG A 692 -10.67 -2.48 17.78
N PRO A 693 -10.38 -3.24 18.85
CA PRO A 693 -10.92 -4.58 18.96
C PRO A 693 -12.43 -4.55 19.20
N ASP A 694 -13.13 -5.37 18.42
CA ASP A 694 -14.58 -5.47 18.45
C ASP A 694 -15.07 -6.69 19.22
N LEU A 695 -16.37 -6.69 19.51
CA LEU A 695 -17.08 -7.85 20.05
C LEU A 695 -18.25 -8.25 19.14
N LEU A 696 -18.35 -9.54 18.86
CA LEU A 696 -19.48 -10.16 18.18
C LEU A 696 -20.28 -10.99 19.18
N ALA A 697 -21.60 -10.81 19.18
CA ALA A 697 -22.51 -11.57 20.03
C ALA A 697 -23.73 -12.09 19.27
N VAL A 698 -24.10 -13.35 19.55
CA VAL A 698 -25.30 -13.99 18.99
C VAL A 698 -26.42 -13.92 20.02
N THR A 699 -27.52 -13.28 19.67
CA THR A 699 -28.71 -13.17 20.54
C THR A 699 -29.47 -14.51 20.61
N PRO A 700 -30.43 -14.68 21.55
CA PRO A 700 -31.32 -15.84 21.58
C PRO A 700 -32.08 -16.09 20.28
N THR A 701 -32.45 -15.02 19.57
CA THR A 701 -33.18 -15.08 18.30
C THR A 701 -32.29 -15.41 17.10
N GLY A 702 -30.97 -15.36 17.28
CA GLY A 702 -29.99 -15.65 16.23
C GLY A 702 -29.50 -14.45 15.44
N ASP A 703 -29.77 -13.23 15.93
CA ASP A 703 -29.16 -12.02 15.42
C ASP A 703 -27.67 -12.04 15.81
N LEU A 704 -26.78 -11.82 14.85
CA LEU A 704 -25.37 -11.54 15.12
C LEU A 704 -25.17 -10.04 15.15
N ARG A 705 -24.72 -9.53 16.29
CA ARG A 705 -24.50 -8.11 16.54
C ARG A 705 -23.02 -7.82 16.72
N LEU A 706 -22.55 -6.80 16.02
CA LEU A 706 -21.24 -6.19 16.21
C LEU A 706 -21.36 -5.06 17.23
N TYR A 707 -20.45 -5.05 18.19
CA TYR A 707 -20.26 -4.02 19.19
C TYR A 707 -18.88 -3.41 18.93
N PRO A 708 -18.81 -2.27 18.21
CA PRO A 708 -17.53 -1.68 17.85
C PRO A 708 -16.75 -1.25 19.09
N GLY A 709 -15.44 -1.47 19.13
CA GLY A 709 -14.58 -0.98 20.20
C GLY A 709 -14.67 0.55 20.34
N ASN A 710 -14.62 1.08 21.56
CA ASN A 710 -14.53 2.53 21.77
C ASN A 710 -13.11 3.01 22.09
N GLY A 711 -12.16 2.10 22.30
CA GLY A 711 -10.75 2.35 22.67
C GLY A 711 -10.57 3.12 23.97
N ALA A 712 -11.57 3.08 24.85
CA ALA A 712 -11.53 3.60 26.22
C ALA A 712 -11.94 2.50 27.23
N GLY A 713 -11.76 1.24 26.85
CA GLY A 713 -12.07 0.06 27.66
C GLY A 713 -13.50 -0.44 27.53
N GLY A 714 -14.26 -0.03 26.52
CA GLY A 714 -15.64 -0.45 26.31
C GLY A 714 -16.06 -0.50 24.84
N TYR A 715 -17.38 -0.53 24.60
CA TYR A 715 -17.94 -0.69 23.26
C TYR A 715 -18.97 0.40 22.93
N ASN A 716 -19.04 0.74 21.65
CA ASN A 716 -20.04 1.60 21.04
C ASN A 716 -21.41 0.90 20.90
N ALA A 717 -22.40 1.63 20.40
CA ALA A 717 -23.73 1.10 20.14
C ALA A 717 -23.68 -0.07 19.14
N ALA A 718 -24.34 -1.17 19.49
CA ALA A 718 -24.33 -2.38 18.67
C ALA A 718 -25.08 -2.22 17.35
N ARG A 719 -24.57 -2.86 16.29
CA ARG A 719 -25.23 -2.96 14.98
C ARG A 719 -25.49 -4.41 14.58
N LEU A 720 -26.60 -4.64 13.87
CA LEU A 720 -26.93 -5.95 13.31
C LEU A 720 -26.04 -6.22 12.09
N VAL A 721 -25.29 -7.33 12.11
CA VAL A 721 -24.41 -7.74 11.01
C VAL A 721 -24.79 -9.08 10.39
N GLY A 722 -25.75 -9.80 10.98
CA GLY A 722 -26.31 -11.01 10.37
C GLY A 722 -27.49 -11.59 11.14
N ASN A 723 -28.16 -12.56 10.53
CA ASN A 723 -29.31 -13.26 11.11
C ASN A 723 -29.15 -14.77 10.88
N GLY A 724 -29.83 -15.61 11.67
CA GLY A 724 -29.84 -17.06 11.48
C GLY A 724 -28.67 -17.82 12.12
N TRP A 725 -27.87 -17.14 12.96
CA TRP A 725 -26.66 -17.69 13.55
C TRP A 725 -26.92 -18.65 14.71
N GLN A 726 -28.16 -18.74 15.21
CA GLN A 726 -28.57 -19.74 16.20
C GLN A 726 -28.47 -21.19 15.69
N SER A 727 -28.35 -21.37 14.38
CA SER A 727 -28.15 -22.68 13.73
C SER A 727 -26.73 -23.23 13.85
N MET A 728 -25.75 -22.39 14.19
CA MET A 728 -24.35 -22.80 14.34
C MET A 728 -24.10 -23.41 15.72
N THR A 729 -23.31 -24.49 15.77
CA THR A 729 -22.93 -25.18 17.01
C THR A 729 -21.68 -24.61 17.65
N TRP A 730 -20.90 -23.82 16.91
CA TRP A 730 -19.76 -23.05 17.41
C TRP A 730 -19.49 -21.87 16.48
N LEU A 731 -19.05 -20.73 17.05
CA LEU A 731 -18.52 -19.58 16.32
C LEU A 731 -17.28 -19.06 17.03
N GLY A 732 -16.28 -18.65 16.26
CA GLY A 732 -15.09 -17.98 16.76
C GLY A 732 -14.36 -17.30 15.63
N SER A 733 -13.32 -16.55 15.96
CA SER A 733 -12.49 -15.88 14.97
C SER A 733 -11.04 -16.19 15.30
N PRO A 734 -10.27 -16.70 14.32
CA PRO A 734 -8.83 -16.74 14.41
C PRO A 734 -8.23 -15.43 13.86
N GLY A 735 -8.98 -14.34 13.70
CA GLY A 735 -8.52 -13.15 12.95
C GLY A 735 -8.55 -13.37 11.44
N ASP A 736 -7.58 -12.79 10.73
CA ASP A 736 -7.39 -12.89 9.27
C ASP A 736 -6.93 -14.29 8.84
N PHE A 737 -7.89 -15.17 8.57
CA PHE A 737 -7.61 -16.57 8.26
C PHE A 737 -7.24 -16.77 6.78
N ASP A 738 -7.70 -15.89 5.90
CA ASP A 738 -7.45 -15.98 4.47
C ASP A 738 -6.43 -15.01 3.87
N GLY A 739 -5.74 -14.26 4.73
CA GLY A 739 -4.60 -13.44 4.38
C GLY A 739 -5.00 -12.17 3.64
N ASP A 740 -6.24 -11.72 3.80
CA ASP A 740 -6.78 -10.51 3.17
C ASP A 740 -6.69 -9.26 4.08
N LEU A 741 -6.03 -9.41 5.23
CA LEU A 741 -5.81 -8.42 6.28
C LEU A 741 -7.09 -7.95 6.97
N ARG A 742 -8.15 -8.75 6.93
CA ARG A 742 -9.41 -8.45 7.62
C ARG A 742 -9.78 -9.59 8.53
N SER A 743 -10.42 -9.26 9.65
CA SER A 743 -10.87 -10.28 10.57
C SER A 743 -11.96 -11.17 9.99
N ASP A 744 -11.75 -12.48 10.08
CA ASP A 744 -12.67 -13.49 9.60
C ASP A 744 -13.40 -14.20 10.74
N VAL A 745 -14.52 -14.84 10.41
CA VAL A 745 -15.24 -15.70 11.36
C VAL A 745 -15.31 -17.12 10.83
N LEU A 746 -15.02 -18.07 11.72
CA LEU A 746 -15.26 -19.48 11.50
C LEU A 746 -16.52 -19.89 12.25
N ALA A 747 -17.39 -20.65 11.59
CA ALA A 747 -18.59 -21.19 12.21
C ALA A 747 -18.76 -22.67 11.88
N ARG A 748 -19.15 -23.45 12.89
CA ARG A 748 -19.41 -24.88 12.77
C ARG A 748 -20.90 -25.15 12.67
N THR A 749 -21.31 -25.84 11.62
CA THR A 749 -22.69 -26.29 11.43
C THR A 749 -23.02 -27.53 12.28
N SER A 750 -24.29 -27.93 12.36
CA SER A 750 -24.71 -29.11 13.13
C SER A 750 -24.27 -30.45 12.54
N ASP A 751 -24.07 -30.51 11.23
CA ASP A 751 -23.49 -31.66 10.51
C ASP A 751 -21.95 -31.66 10.53
N GLY A 752 -21.33 -30.70 11.21
CA GLY A 752 -19.88 -30.68 11.48
C GLY A 752 -19.03 -30.15 10.34
N VAL A 753 -19.61 -29.38 9.42
CA VAL A 753 -18.88 -28.55 8.46
C VAL A 753 -18.36 -27.32 9.19
N LEU A 754 -17.09 -26.99 9.00
CA LEU A 754 -16.51 -25.71 9.40
C LEU A 754 -16.51 -24.79 8.19
N ARG A 755 -17.13 -23.62 8.35
CA ARG A 755 -17.29 -22.62 7.29
C ARG A 755 -16.57 -21.34 7.66
N LEU A 756 -15.82 -20.81 6.72
CA LEU A 756 -15.21 -19.49 6.76
C LEU A 756 -16.21 -18.46 6.24
N TYR A 757 -16.37 -17.39 7.00
CA TYR A 757 -17.11 -16.19 6.69
C TYR A 757 -16.10 -15.04 6.63
N PRO A 758 -15.59 -14.71 5.43
CA PRO A 758 -14.56 -13.69 5.36
C PRO A 758 -15.11 -12.30 5.66
N GLY A 759 -14.33 -11.50 6.38
CA GLY A 759 -14.68 -10.12 6.72
C GLY A 759 -14.54 -9.19 5.51
N ASN A 760 -15.30 -8.09 5.49
CA ASN A 760 -15.08 -7.01 4.52
C ASN A 760 -14.29 -5.81 5.09
N GLY A 761 -13.84 -5.92 6.35
CA GLY A 761 -13.11 -4.86 7.07
C GLY A 761 -13.94 -3.61 7.33
N ARG A 762 -15.27 -3.72 7.29
CA ARG A 762 -16.24 -2.63 7.55
C ARG A 762 -17.42 -3.11 8.40
N GLY A 763 -17.24 -4.22 9.11
CA GLY A 763 -18.25 -4.90 9.91
C GLY A 763 -19.34 -5.58 9.08
N GLY A 764 -18.94 -6.22 7.99
CA GLY A 764 -19.80 -7.02 7.12
C GLY A 764 -19.03 -8.18 6.48
N TRP A 765 -19.68 -8.89 5.56
CA TRP A 765 -19.21 -10.19 5.07
C TRP A 765 -18.88 -10.17 3.58
N LEU A 766 -17.92 -11.00 3.20
CA LEU A 766 -17.73 -11.51 1.85
C LEU A 766 -18.43 -12.87 1.69
N SER A 767 -18.23 -13.53 0.55
CA SER A 767 -18.82 -14.84 0.26
C SER A 767 -18.22 -15.93 1.15
N ALA A 768 -19.07 -16.55 1.97
CA ALA A 768 -18.68 -17.66 2.83
C ALA A 768 -18.34 -18.93 2.04
N ARG A 769 -17.42 -19.76 2.56
CA ARG A 769 -16.98 -21.01 1.94
C ARG A 769 -16.63 -22.07 2.99
N ASP A 770 -16.82 -23.34 2.64
CA ASP A 770 -16.49 -24.45 3.54
C ASP A 770 -14.97 -24.67 3.59
N VAL A 771 -14.42 -24.84 4.79
CA VAL A 771 -12.97 -24.99 5.03
C VAL A 771 -12.62 -26.26 5.80
N GLY A 772 -13.61 -27.06 6.20
CA GLY A 772 -13.37 -28.36 6.79
C GLY A 772 -14.64 -29.16 7.06
N THR A 773 -14.49 -30.46 7.30
CA THR A 773 -15.57 -31.38 7.68
C THR A 773 -15.12 -32.25 8.85
N GLY A 774 -16.05 -32.89 9.56
CA GLY A 774 -15.73 -33.75 10.70
C GLY A 774 -15.50 -33.00 12.02
N TRP A 775 -15.78 -31.70 12.06
CA TRP A 775 -15.53 -30.84 13.23
C TRP A 775 -16.48 -31.08 14.40
N GLN A 776 -17.52 -31.90 14.22
CA GLN A 776 -18.39 -32.36 15.32
C GLN A 776 -17.67 -33.26 16.33
N ALA A 777 -16.48 -33.78 15.99
CA ALA A 777 -15.64 -34.54 16.92
C ALA A 777 -14.86 -33.65 17.92
N MET A 778 -14.83 -32.33 17.71
CA MET A 778 -14.12 -31.39 18.58
C MET A 778 -15.04 -30.87 19.70
N GLU A 779 -14.68 -31.08 20.96
CA GLU A 779 -15.44 -30.59 22.13
C GLU A 779 -15.12 -29.14 22.46
N LEU A 780 -13.83 -28.78 22.41
CA LEU A 780 -13.35 -27.42 22.60
C LEU A 780 -12.64 -26.95 21.33
N ILE A 781 -12.90 -25.71 20.94
CA ILE A 781 -12.21 -25.02 19.86
C ILE A 781 -11.98 -23.59 20.37
N GLY A 782 -10.72 -23.17 20.35
CA GLY A 782 -10.24 -21.89 20.85
C GLY A 782 -9.32 -21.21 19.85
#